data_AF-A0A952PYQ7-F1
#
_entry.id   AF-A0A952PYQ7-F1
#
_cell.length_a   1.000
_cell.length_b   1.000
_cell.length_c   1.000
_cell.angle_alpha   90.00
_cell.angle_beta   90.00
_cell.angle_gamma   90.00
#
_symmetry.space_group_name_H-M   'P 1'
#
loop_
_entity.id
_entity.type
_entity.pdbx_description
1 polymer ?
#
loop_
_entity_poly.entity_id
_entity_poly.type
_entity_poly.pdbx_seq_one_letter_code
_entity_poly.pdbx_strand_id
1 'polypeptide(L)'
;MLHVGGTSIFDIANNYARRLECEAFPVVGKAPALGHEWRQNALGRPGTHQATYDAWNAATGYALTPIPGSTLAIIDIDDPTFAPKLLEKFPALRTALTVSRDNHRHIYVRLEKPLPKATAQIKSPAGDEIASLRGAGAYVVGPYSQHPTGAVYKPANSSPAKLDVLATAALLFLFGLEDLPSAERIGGAGVQRQIVAPAKQTAAPPKLLKLLLNHFEEAGYHQRYDAERDLWWLNGQCPNHKNHPEGDRHPSFGFNNQGMAHCFKCGWMKAIDLAPMLGIYPIHYRDAATPTRYAVKREQRAELIAKGFTRAVRLHDLLTVGKSKDRYRWTLRDLIAVGQRVEWSTATTCRNIRQAVEAGLLVRLSPGTYARRSEFADPAPGRPYGERYSKHPVEYRRAICLRAEQRVQPERATAYNPSAARIAYLTGVSERTLYRYEDTLGIQRLQVWERTPVAPDFSSPAHYYGYGVLPGERRQAYARYEVMTRSGVVRRFADNDYSAAAECAQEQGGIVLHSSRLPSIRVLPGQKWEDRFPAGCKLSDDFGRVYVDVPYLPRLLANLAPSALPHHGMSAEALPTLERGLRKRPALINDTDPTDKHDKQSDQVVVDEVNAERLRRMHRRATKSRNPFRQLLT
;
A
#
# COMPACT_ATOMS: atom_id res chain seq x y z
N MET A 1 -35.87 -31.26 -15.62
CA MET A 1 -35.25 -29.99 -15.18
C MET A 1 -34.64 -30.22 -13.81
N LEU A 2 -33.34 -29.96 -13.64
CA LEU A 2 -32.68 -30.15 -12.34
C LEU A 2 -33.26 -29.21 -11.27
N HIS A 3 -33.49 -29.74 -10.07
CA HIS A 3 -33.94 -28.99 -8.90
C HIS A 3 -32.95 -29.16 -7.74
N VAL A 4 -32.68 -28.09 -7.00
CA VAL A 4 -31.79 -28.09 -5.84
C VAL A 4 -32.52 -27.39 -4.69
N GLY A 5 -32.82 -28.14 -3.62
CA GLY A 5 -33.64 -27.64 -2.50
C GLY A 5 -35.04 -27.17 -2.93
N GLY A 6 -35.64 -27.84 -3.93
CA GLY A 6 -36.93 -27.45 -4.52
C GLY A 6 -36.89 -26.25 -5.46
N THR A 7 -35.76 -25.54 -5.58
CA THR A 7 -35.60 -24.43 -6.54
C THR A 7 -35.10 -24.97 -7.89
N SER A 8 -35.63 -24.46 -9.01
CA SER A 8 -35.19 -24.89 -10.34
C SER A 8 -33.78 -24.39 -10.67
N ILE A 9 -33.06 -25.12 -11.53
CA ILE A 9 -31.74 -24.70 -12.00
C ILE A 9 -31.78 -23.38 -12.80
N PHE A 10 -32.91 -23.06 -13.45
CA PHE A 10 -33.14 -21.79 -14.13
C PHE A 10 -33.22 -20.61 -13.14
N ASP A 11 -33.95 -20.77 -12.03
CA ASP A 11 -34.10 -19.71 -11.03
C ASP A 11 -32.78 -19.45 -10.30
N ILE A 12 -32.01 -20.50 -10.01
CA ILE A 12 -30.66 -20.41 -9.46
C ILE A 12 -29.75 -19.65 -10.45
N ALA A 13 -29.78 -20.01 -11.73
CA ALA A 13 -29.00 -19.35 -12.78
C ALA A 13 -29.35 -17.85 -12.90
N ASN A 14 -30.64 -17.51 -12.93
CA ASN A 14 -31.16 -16.14 -13.00
C ASN A 14 -30.80 -15.32 -11.75
N ASN A 15 -30.83 -15.93 -10.55
CA ASN A 15 -30.39 -15.28 -9.31
C ASN A 15 -28.90 -14.93 -9.34
N TYR A 16 -28.04 -15.91 -9.69
CA TYR A 16 -26.59 -15.69 -9.78
C TYR A 16 -26.23 -14.69 -10.88
N ALA A 17 -26.82 -14.81 -12.07
CA ALA A 17 -26.64 -13.88 -13.19
C ALA A 17 -26.91 -12.42 -12.77
N ARG A 18 -28.07 -12.16 -12.17
CA ARG A 18 -28.45 -10.83 -11.67
C ARG A 18 -27.55 -10.34 -10.54
N ARG A 19 -27.23 -11.19 -9.55
CA ARG A 19 -26.41 -10.83 -8.38
C ARG A 19 -24.95 -10.52 -8.75
N LEU A 20 -24.43 -11.15 -9.80
CA LEU A 20 -23.04 -11.00 -10.25
C LEU A 20 -22.87 -9.97 -11.38
N GLU A 21 -23.96 -9.47 -11.95
CA GLU A 21 -24.00 -8.66 -13.19
C GLU A 21 -23.34 -9.40 -14.37
N CYS A 22 -23.78 -10.64 -14.60
CA CYS A 22 -23.31 -11.52 -15.66
C CYS A 22 -24.47 -12.27 -16.33
N GLU A 23 -24.17 -12.99 -17.41
CA GLU A 23 -25.12 -13.79 -18.19
C GLU A 23 -25.04 -15.28 -17.82
N ALA A 24 -26.17 -16.00 -17.89
CA ALA A 24 -26.24 -17.43 -17.61
C ALA A 24 -27.03 -18.24 -18.65
N PHE A 25 -26.52 -19.41 -19.02
CA PHE A 25 -27.15 -20.28 -20.04
C PHE A 25 -27.07 -21.76 -19.65
N PRO A 26 -27.97 -22.64 -20.14
CA PRO A 26 -28.00 -24.03 -19.73
C PRO A 26 -26.77 -24.80 -20.24
N VAL A 27 -26.26 -25.72 -19.42
CA VAL A 27 -25.20 -26.66 -19.81
C VAL A 27 -25.58 -28.10 -19.51
N VAL A 28 -25.02 -29.00 -20.32
CA VAL A 28 -24.97 -30.44 -20.07
C VAL A 28 -23.51 -30.79 -19.81
N GLY A 29 -23.19 -31.15 -18.56
CA GLY A 29 -21.82 -31.32 -18.09
C GLY A 29 -21.03 -30.01 -18.08
N LYS A 30 -20.12 -29.83 -19.05
CA LYS A 30 -19.35 -28.58 -19.27
C LYS A 30 -19.73 -27.85 -20.58
N ALA A 31 -20.53 -28.46 -21.45
CA ALA A 31 -20.89 -27.91 -22.76
C ALA A 31 -22.24 -27.18 -22.71
N PRO A 32 -22.47 -26.14 -23.53
CA PRO A 32 -23.82 -25.58 -23.74
C PRO A 32 -24.83 -26.69 -24.07
N ALA A 33 -26.05 -26.58 -23.59
CA ALA A 33 -27.11 -27.53 -23.94
C ALA A 33 -27.34 -27.59 -25.46
N LEU A 34 -27.72 -28.76 -25.97
CA LEU A 34 -27.89 -28.99 -27.41
C LEU A 34 -28.87 -27.99 -28.01
N GLY A 35 -28.47 -27.37 -29.14
CA GLY A 35 -29.23 -26.31 -29.79
C GLY A 35 -29.07 -24.90 -29.20
N HIS A 36 -28.35 -24.71 -28.09
CA HIS A 36 -28.12 -23.38 -27.51
C HIS A 36 -26.78 -22.76 -27.93
N GLU A 37 -26.82 -21.96 -29.00
CA GLU A 37 -25.67 -21.19 -29.48
C GLU A 37 -25.38 -19.95 -28.60
N TRP A 38 -24.81 -20.20 -27.41
CA TRP A 38 -24.63 -19.19 -26.35
C TRP A 38 -23.96 -17.88 -26.78
N ARG A 39 -23.06 -17.90 -27.78
CA ARG A 39 -22.40 -16.69 -28.31
C ARG A 39 -23.32 -15.84 -29.19
N GLN A 40 -24.17 -16.47 -30.00
CA GLN A 40 -25.17 -15.76 -30.81
C GLN A 40 -26.31 -15.28 -29.91
N ASN A 41 -26.71 -16.11 -28.94
CA ASN A 41 -27.79 -15.84 -28.00
C ASN A 41 -27.36 -14.97 -26.80
N ALA A 42 -26.24 -14.24 -26.88
CA ALA A 42 -25.73 -13.38 -25.80
C ALA A 42 -26.66 -12.17 -25.58
N LEU A 43 -26.89 -11.80 -24.31
CA LEU A 43 -27.86 -10.76 -23.93
C LEU A 43 -27.27 -9.35 -23.91
N GLY A 44 -25.96 -9.21 -23.66
CA GLY A 44 -25.31 -7.94 -23.35
C GLY A 44 -25.75 -7.32 -22.00
N ARG A 45 -26.43 -8.08 -21.14
CA ARG A 45 -27.04 -7.60 -19.89
C ARG A 45 -27.28 -8.75 -18.89
N PRO A 46 -27.34 -8.47 -17.57
CA PRO A 46 -27.48 -9.53 -16.56
C PRO A 46 -28.80 -10.30 -16.65
N GLY A 47 -28.73 -11.64 -16.67
CA GLY A 47 -29.89 -12.53 -16.70
C GLY A 47 -29.63 -13.89 -17.34
N THR A 48 -30.68 -14.70 -17.47
CA THR A 48 -30.65 -15.99 -18.19
C THR A 48 -30.97 -15.83 -19.67
N HIS A 49 -30.21 -16.51 -20.53
CA HIS A 49 -30.44 -16.52 -21.98
C HIS A 49 -31.80 -17.18 -22.31
N GLN A 50 -32.41 -16.75 -23.42
CA GLN A 50 -33.65 -17.34 -23.98
C GLN A 50 -33.37 -18.67 -24.71
N ALA A 51 -32.83 -19.66 -23.97
CA ALA A 51 -32.79 -21.04 -24.44
C ALA A 51 -34.18 -21.70 -24.35
N THR A 52 -34.41 -22.77 -25.12
CA THR A 52 -35.69 -23.50 -25.12
C THR A 52 -36.00 -24.13 -23.76
N TYR A 53 -37.28 -24.46 -23.52
CA TYR A 53 -37.68 -25.21 -22.34
C TYR A 53 -36.91 -26.54 -22.24
N ASP A 54 -36.77 -27.27 -23.35
CA ASP A 54 -36.07 -28.55 -23.38
C ASP A 54 -34.58 -28.43 -23.07
N ALA A 55 -33.91 -27.36 -23.53
CA ALA A 55 -32.52 -27.08 -23.20
C ALA A 55 -32.33 -26.88 -21.68
N TRP A 56 -33.25 -26.18 -21.01
CA TRP A 56 -33.25 -26.06 -19.54
C TRP A 56 -33.77 -27.32 -18.83
N ASN A 57 -34.62 -28.11 -19.47
CA ASN A 57 -35.17 -29.36 -18.93
C ASN A 57 -34.09 -30.45 -18.83
N ALA A 58 -33.26 -30.58 -19.88
CA ALA A 58 -32.15 -31.52 -19.99
C ALA A 58 -30.84 -31.03 -19.33
N ALA A 59 -30.75 -29.75 -18.95
CA ALA A 59 -29.56 -29.18 -18.34
C ALA A 59 -29.17 -29.85 -17.01
N THR A 60 -27.90 -30.23 -16.89
CA THR A 60 -27.29 -30.67 -15.61
C THR A 60 -26.76 -29.47 -14.79
N GLY A 61 -26.90 -28.26 -15.31
CA GLY A 61 -26.37 -27.04 -14.72
C GLY A 61 -26.56 -25.80 -15.59
N TYR A 62 -25.86 -24.74 -15.25
CA TYR A 62 -25.74 -23.54 -16.07
C TYR A 62 -24.28 -23.08 -16.14
N ALA A 63 -23.93 -22.33 -17.17
CA ALA A 63 -22.70 -21.55 -17.24
C ALA A 63 -22.93 -20.13 -16.76
N LEU A 64 -21.84 -19.43 -16.38
CA LEU A 64 -21.82 -17.99 -16.12
C LEU A 64 -20.74 -17.33 -16.98
N THR A 65 -21.09 -16.26 -17.70
CA THR A 65 -20.17 -15.45 -18.50
C THR A 65 -20.32 -13.95 -18.17
N PRO A 66 -19.23 -13.22 -17.82
CA PRO A 66 -19.31 -11.78 -17.59
C PRO A 66 -19.83 -11.02 -18.82
N ILE A 67 -20.69 -10.01 -18.63
CA ILE A 67 -21.20 -9.22 -19.76
C ILE A 67 -20.10 -8.31 -20.34
N PRO A 68 -20.16 -7.95 -21.65
CA PRO A 68 -19.25 -6.99 -22.25
C PRO A 68 -19.17 -5.67 -21.45
N GLY A 69 -17.96 -5.18 -21.20
CA GLY A 69 -17.73 -3.98 -20.39
C GLY A 69 -17.89 -4.17 -18.87
N SER A 70 -18.21 -5.37 -18.38
CA SER A 70 -18.20 -5.67 -16.95
C SER A 70 -16.79 -5.69 -16.36
N THR A 71 -16.66 -5.25 -15.11
CA THR A 71 -15.45 -5.45 -14.31
C THR A 71 -15.41 -6.80 -13.61
N LEU A 72 -16.43 -7.65 -13.77
CA LEU A 72 -16.40 -9.03 -13.30
C LEU A 72 -15.40 -9.84 -14.12
N ALA A 73 -14.46 -10.47 -13.43
CA ALA A 73 -13.68 -11.58 -13.95
C ALA A 73 -13.81 -12.77 -13.01
N ILE A 74 -13.48 -13.95 -13.51
CA ILE A 74 -13.53 -15.21 -12.76
C ILE A 74 -12.17 -15.88 -12.91
N ILE A 75 -11.52 -16.17 -11.80
CA ILE A 75 -10.29 -16.95 -11.77
C ILE A 75 -10.72 -18.42 -11.71
N ASP A 76 -10.55 -19.14 -12.81
CA ASP A 76 -10.73 -20.58 -12.88
C ASP A 76 -9.39 -21.25 -12.52
N ILE A 77 -9.41 -22.28 -11.66
CA ILE A 77 -8.19 -22.90 -11.10
C ILE A 77 -8.33 -24.42 -11.16
N ASP A 78 -7.52 -25.04 -12.03
CA ASP A 78 -7.42 -26.49 -12.20
C ASP A 78 -6.36 -27.11 -11.26
N ASP A 79 -5.26 -26.41 -10.96
CA ASP A 79 -4.20 -26.86 -10.03
C ASP A 79 -4.55 -26.49 -8.56
N PRO A 80 -4.81 -27.48 -7.67
CA PRO A 80 -5.10 -27.21 -6.26
C PRO A 80 -3.93 -26.57 -5.50
N THR A 81 -2.69 -26.72 -5.95
CA THR A 81 -1.50 -26.10 -5.34
C THR A 81 -1.35 -24.61 -5.68
N PHE A 82 -2.06 -24.13 -6.71
CA PHE A 82 -2.04 -22.71 -7.10
C PHE A 82 -2.93 -21.85 -6.20
N ALA A 83 -4.09 -22.37 -5.78
CA ALA A 83 -5.07 -21.61 -5.00
C ALA A 83 -4.51 -21.07 -3.65
N PRO A 84 -3.72 -21.80 -2.84
CA PRO A 84 -3.10 -21.26 -1.62
C PRO A 84 -2.16 -20.08 -1.92
N LYS A 85 -1.27 -20.23 -2.91
CA LYS A 85 -0.29 -19.22 -3.33
C LYS A 85 -0.99 -17.94 -3.83
N LEU A 86 -2.10 -18.10 -4.54
CA LEU A 86 -2.94 -17.00 -5.00
C LEU A 86 -3.64 -16.28 -3.82
N LEU A 87 -4.18 -17.02 -2.84
CA LEU A 87 -4.83 -16.46 -1.66
C LEU A 87 -3.85 -15.84 -0.65
N GLU A 88 -2.57 -16.20 -0.71
CA GLU A 88 -1.47 -15.52 -0.02
C GLU A 88 -1.12 -14.20 -0.72
N LYS A 89 -0.85 -14.23 -2.04
CA LYS A 89 -0.51 -13.04 -2.83
C LYS A 89 -1.64 -12.01 -2.90
N PHE A 90 -2.90 -12.43 -2.82
CA PHE A 90 -4.08 -11.56 -2.83
C PHE A 90 -5.03 -11.88 -1.67
N PRO A 91 -4.75 -11.43 -0.43
CA PRO A 91 -5.56 -11.77 0.75
C PRO A 91 -7.04 -11.39 0.64
N ALA A 92 -7.37 -10.34 -0.13
CA ALA A 92 -8.73 -9.92 -0.41
C ALA A 92 -9.59 -10.99 -1.13
N LEU A 93 -8.98 -11.96 -1.81
CA LEU A 93 -9.71 -13.07 -2.44
C LEU A 93 -10.25 -14.10 -1.44
N ARG A 94 -9.80 -14.09 -0.18
CA ARG A 94 -10.25 -15.04 0.86
C ARG A 94 -11.72 -14.87 1.25
N THR A 95 -12.28 -13.68 1.03
CA THR A 95 -13.71 -13.36 1.28
C THR A 95 -14.55 -13.33 -0.01
N ALA A 96 -13.95 -13.62 -1.17
CA ALA A 96 -14.66 -13.71 -2.44
C ALA A 96 -15.68 -14.85 -2.45
N LEU A 97 -16.75 -14.70 -3.21
CA LEU A 97 -17.51 -15.83 -3.73
C LEU A 97 -16.53 -16.79 -4.42
N THR A 98 -16.47 -18.01 -3.91
CA THR A 98 -15.77 -19.12 -4.53
C THR A 98 -16.75 -20.23 -4.86
N VAL A 99 -16.43 -21.06 -5.85
CA VAL A 99 -17.22 -22.25 -6.20
C VAL A 99 -16.23 -23.38 -6.43
N SER A 100 -16.29 -24.43 -5.63
CA SER A 100 -15.34 -25.55 -5.69
C SER A 100 -16.01 -26.85 -6.10
N ARG A 101 -15.31 -27.67 -6.89
CA ARG A 101 -15.68 -29.03 -7.28
C ARG A 101 -14.41 -29.86 -7.23
N ASP A 102 -14.33 -30.83 -6.34
CA ASP A 102 -13.11 -31.63 -6.12
C ASP A 102 -11.90 -30.69 -5.90
N ASN A 103 -10.79 -30.90 -6.62
CA ASN A 103 -9.61 -30.03 -6.59
C ASN A 103 -9.74 -28.69 -7.36
N HIS A 104 -10.84 -28.48 -8.09
CA HIS A 104 -11.05 -27.35 -9.01
C HIS A 104 -11.82 -26.21 -8.33
N ARG A 105 -11.43 -24.95 -8.59
CA ARG A 105 -12.02 -23.78 -7.90
C ARG A 105 -12.16 -22.54 -8.78
N HIS A 106 -13.39 -22.02 -8.86
CA HIS A 106 -13.68 -20.69 -9.39
C HIS A 106 -13.57 -19.66 -8.25
N ILE A 107 -12.96 -18.50 -8.49
CA ILE A 107 -12.93 -17.33 -7.58
C ILE A 107 -13.45 -16.11 -8.33
N TYR A 108 -14.52 -15.49 -7.83
CA TYR A 108 -15.19 -14.37 -8.50
C TYR A 108 -14.62 -13.04 -8.02
N VAL A 109 -14.17 -12.19 -8.94
CA VAL A 109 -13.44 -10.95 -8.63
C VAL A 109 -13.97 -9.77 -9.44
N ARG A 110 -13.99 -8.59 -8.81
CA ARG A 110 -14.23 -7.30 -9.47
C ARG A 110 -12.93 -6.54 -9.58
N LEU A 111 -12.49 -6.38 -10.83
CA LEU A 111 -11.31 -5.60 -11.21
C LEU A 111 -11.63 -4.10 -11.22
N GLU A 112 -10.62 -3.24 -11.33
CA GLU A 112 -10.84 -1.80 -11.56
C GLU A 112 -11.25 -1.46 -13.01
N LYS A 113 -10.90 -2.32 -13.98
CA LYS A 113 -11.26 -2.19 -15.40
C LYS A 113 -11.68 -3.55 -15.98
N PRO A 114 -12.51 -3.59 -17.05
CA PRO A 114 -12.82 -4.84 -17.75
C PRO A 114 -11.58 -5.57 -18.26
N LEU A 115 -11.67 -6.90 -18.37
CA LEU A 115 -10.58 -7.74 -18.88
C LEU A 115 -10.37 -7.48 -20.40
N PRO A 116 -9.14 -7.21 -20.87
CA PRO A 116 -8.90 -6.83 -22.28
C PRO A 116 -8.94 -8.01 -23.27
N LYS A 117 -9.05 -9.25 -22.77
CA LYS A 117 -9.22 -10.49 -23.54
C LYS A 117 -10.28 -11.34 -22.85
N ALA A 118 -10.95 -12.23 -23.59
CA ALA A 118 -11.93 -13.16 -23.01
C ALA A 118 -11.29 -14.12 -21.98
N THR A 119 -10.06 -14.55 -22.23
CA THR A 119 -9.29 -15.45 -21.35
C THR A 119 -7.82 -15.05 -21.36
N ALA A 120 -7.16 -15.20 -20.21
CA ALA A 120 -5.70 -15.30 -20.09
C ALA A 120 -5.35 -16.50 -19.22
N GLN A 121 -4.32 -17.27 -19.59
CA GLN A 121 -3.97 -18.56 -18.96
C GLN A 121 -2.59 -18.49 -18.30
N ILE A 122 -2.46 -19.18 -17.17
CA ILE A 122 -1.17 -19.60 -16.59
C ILE A 122 -1.06 -21.09 -16.88
N LYS A 123 0.09 -21.51 -17.41
CA LYS A 123 0.32 -22.90 -17.82
C LYS A 123 1.50 -23.54 -17.10
N SER A 124 1.45 -24.85 -16.96
CA SER A 124 2.59 -25.65 -16.50
C SER A 124 3.73 -25.62 -17.55
N PRO A 125 4.97 -25.99 -17.18
CA PRO A 125 6.04 -26.22 -18.15
C PRO A 125 5.72 -27.34 -19.17
N ALA A 126 4.76 -28.22 -18.88
CA ALA A 126 4.26 -29.24 -19.81
C ALA A 126 3.10 -28.75 -20.70
N GLY A 127 2.54 -27.57 -20.43
CA GLY A 127 1.51 -26.91 -21.25
C GLY A 127 0.07 -26.99 -20.72
N ASP A 128 -0.15 -27.69 -19.60
CA ASP A 128 -1.45 -27.82 -18.92
C ASP A 128 -1.93 -26.47 -18.38
N GLU A 129 -3.25 -26.25 -18.29
CA GLU A 129 -3.81 -25.09 -17.61
C GLU A 129 -3.66 -25.26 -16.08
N ILE A 130 -2.94 -24.34 -15.44
CA ILE A 130 -2.86 -24.25 -13.96
C ILE A 130 -4.06 -23.43 -13.46
N ALA A 131 -4.32 -22.31 -14.15
CA ALA A 131 -5.44 -21.42 -13.93
C ALA A 131 -5.69 -20.53 -15.15
N SER A 132 -6.90 -19.99 -15.29
CA SER A 132 -7.17 -18.87 -16.18
C SER A 132 -7.99 -17.75 -15.55
N LEU A 133 -7.77 -16.54 -16.01
CA LEU A 133 -8.58 -15.37 -15.72
C LEU A 133 -9.56 -15.17 -16.87
N ARG A 134 -10.85 -15.35 -16.60
CA ARG A 134 -11.94 -15.35 -17.59
C ARG A 134 -12.81 -14.10 -17.45
N GLY A 135 -13.03 -13.43 -18.57
CA GLY A 135 -13.84 -12.22 -18.72
C GLY A 135 -14.96 -12.43 -19.73
N ALA A 136 -15.47 -11.34 -20.32
CA ALA A 136 -16.54 -11.40 -21.31
C ALA A 136 -16.13 -12.20 -22.55
N GLY A 137 -17.00 -13.09 -23.02
CA GLY A 137 -16.70 -14.02 -24.12
C GLY A 137 -16.04 -15.34 -23.69
N ALA A 138 -15.82 -15.55 -22.39
CA ALA A 138 -15.49 -16.84 -21.78
C ALA A 138 -16.45 -17.16 -20.63
N TYR A 139 -16.55 -18.44 -20.24
CA TYR A 139 -17.47 -18.88 -19.19
C TYR A 139 -16.82 -19.85 -18.19
N VAL A 140 -17.50 -20.04 -17.07
CA VAL A 140 -17.27 -21.13 -16.11
C VAL A 140 -18.60 -21.84 -15.82
N VAL A 141 -18.57 -23.01 -15.21
CA VAL A 141 -19.78 -23.68 -14.72
C VAL A 141 -20.30 -22.98 -13.45
N GLY A 142 -21.61 -22.77 -13.35
CA GLY A 142 -22.26 -22.07 -12.25
C GLY A 142 -22.46 -22.94 -11.00
N PRO A 143 -22.52 -22.35 -9.80
CA PRO A 143 -22.75 -23.10 -8.56
C PRO A 143 -24.07 -23.88 -8.56
N TYR A 144 -24.05 -25.03 -7.88
CA TYR A 144 -25.06 -26.09 -7.84
C TYR A 144 -25.25 -26.89 -9.14
N SER A 145 -24.50 -26.59 -10.21
CA SER A 145 -24.41 -27.46 -11.39
C SER A 145 -23.71 -28.79 -11.09
N GLN A 146 -24.06 -29.82 -11.84
CA GLN A 146 -23.44 -31.15 -11.78
C GLN A 146 -22.40 -31.33 -12.91
N HIS A 147 -21.19 -31.71 -12.52
CA HIS A 147 -20.07 -32.07 -13.39
C HIS A 147 -20.25 -33.48 -14.00
N PRO A 148 -19.67 -33.81 -15.17
CA PRO A 148 -19.73 -35.16 -15.75
C PRO A 148 -19.27 -36.33 -14.86
N THR A 149 -18.49 -36.07 -13.80
CA THR A 149 -18.12 -37.08 -12.78
C THR A 149 -19.16 -37.27 -11.67
N GLY A 150 -20.34 -36.66 -11.80
CA GLY A 150 -21.38 -36.62 -10.77
C GLY A 150 -21.16 -35.57 -9.67
N ALA A 151 -19.93 -35.05 -9.52
CA ALA A 151 -19.58 -34.05 -8.51
C ALA A 151 -20.33 -32.70 -8.72
N VAL A 152 -20.74 -32.06 -7.63
CA VAL A 152 -21.53 -30.81 -7.66
C VAL A 152 -20.65 -29.60 -7.32
N TYR A 153 -20.79 -28.52 -8.08
CA TYR A 153 -20.09 -27.25 -7.86
C TYR A 153 -20.64 -26.52 -6.63
N LYS A 154 -19.96 -26.61 -5.49
CA LYS A 154 -20.43 -26.04 -4.20
C LYS A 154 -19.94 -24.59 -4.02
N PRO A 155 -20.83 -23.59 -3.84
CA PRO A 155 -20.43 -22.23 -3.53
C PRO A 155 -20.03 -22.05 -2.06
N ALA A 156 -19.12 -21.10 -1.82
CA ALA A 156 -18.82 -20.55 -0.50
C ALA A 156 -18.65 -19.01 -0.61
N ASN A 157 -19.07 -18.28 0.43
CA ASN A 157 -19.34 -16.84 0.41
C ASN A 157 -20.42 -16.44 -0.65
N SER A 158 -20.81 -15.16 -0.69
CA SER A 158 -21.97 -14.68 -1.47
C SER A 158 -21.65 -13.67 -2.57
N SER A 159 -20.56 -12.90 -2.43
CA SER A 159 -20.25 -11.71 -3.24
C SER A 159 -18.82 -11.76 -3.80
N PRO A 160 -18.56 -11.31 -5.05
CA PRO A 160 -17.20 -11.19 -5.58
C PRO A 160 -16.32 -10.27 -4.71
N ALA A 161 -15.04 -10.60 -4.56
CA ALA A 161 -14.10 -9.67 -3.94
C ALA A 161 -13.80 -8.51 -4.89
N LYS A 162 -13.80 -7.26 -4.41
CA LYS A 162 -13.27 -6.12 -5.18
C LYS A 162 -11.78 -5.96 -4.91
N LEU A 163 -10.97 -5.92 -5.97
CA LEU A 163 -9.58 -5.51 -5.91
C LEU A 163 -9.44 -4.00 -6.11
N ASP A 164 -8.38 -3.41 -5.55
CA ASP A 164 -7.98 -2.04 -5.89
C ASP A 164 -7.13 -1.99 -7.17
N VAL A 165 -6.65 -0.80 -7.53
CA VAL A 165 -5.85 -0.55 -8.73
C VAL A 165 -4.56 -1.39 -8.75
N LEU A 166 -3.88 -1.52 -7.60
CA LEU A 166 -2.58 -2.19 -7.49
C LEU A 166 -2.76 -3.71 -7.47
N ALA A 167 -3.75 -4.21 -6.73
CA ALA A 167 -4.09 -5.63 -6.72
C ALA A 167 -4.65 -6.09 -8.08
N THR A 168 -5.42 -5.24 -8.77
CA THR A 168 -5.84 -5.48 -10.17
C THR A 168 -4.62 -5.60 -11.09
N ALA A 169 -3.66 -4.67 -10.99
CA ALA A 169 -2.44 -4.71 -11.81
C ALA A 169 -1.57 -5.93 -11.53
N ALA A 170 -1.33 -6.25 -10.26
CA ALA A 170 -0.54 -7.42 -9.88
C ALA A 170 -1.22 -8.76 -10.26
N LEU A 171 -2.55 -8.81 -10.32
CA LEU A 171 -3.31 -9.97 -10.81
C LEU A 171 -3.20 -10.09 -12.33
N LEU A 172 -3.40 -9.01 -13.07
CA LEU A 172 -3.29 -9.02 -14.54
C LEU A 172 -1.87 -9.39 -15.00
N PHE A 173 -0.84 -8.83 -14.36
CA PHE A 173 0.55 -9.20 -14.58
C PHE A 173 0.81 -10.70 -14.31
N LEU A 174 0.23 -11.27 -13.25
CA LEU A 174 0.35 -12.71 -12.95
C LEU A 174 -0.26 -13.61 -14.06
N PHE A 175 -1.25 -13.12 -14.80
CA PHE A 175 -1.85 -13.81 -15.96
C PHE A 175 -1.25 -13.38 -17.30
N GLY A 176 -0.05 -12.77 -17.33
CA GLY A 176 0.61 -12.34 -18.57
C GLY A 176 -0.11 -11.21 -19.32
N LEU A 177 -0.98 -10.48 -18.64
CA LEU A 177 -1.65 -9.29 -19.17
C LEU A 177 -0.90 -8.03 -18.73
N GLU A 178 0.31 -7.86 -19.28
CA GLU A 178 1.17 -6.69 -19.04
C GLU A 178 0.58 -5.40 -19.65
N ASP A 179 -0.26 -5.52 -20.68
CA ASP A 179 -1.07 -4.46 -21.30
C ASP A 179 -2.20 -3.95 -20.36
N LEU A 180 -1.84 -3.38 -19.21
CA LEU A 180 -2.69 -2.39 -18.54
C LEU A 180 -2.50 -1.01 -19.21
N PRO A 181 -3.55 -0.18 -19.34
CA PRO A 181 -3.50 0.90 -20.32
C PRO A 181 -2.58 2.07 -19.95
N SER A 182 -1.52 2.26 -20.75
CA SER A 182 -1.34 3.54 -21.44
C SER A 182 -2.66 3.92 -22.11
N ALA A 183 -3.06 5.18 -22.05
CA ALA A 183 -4.42 5.57 -22.44
C ALA A 183 -4.77 5.19 -23.90
N GLU A 184 -5.96 4.60 -24.07
CA GLU A 184 -6.68 4.43 -25.34
C GLU A 184 -5.97 3.61 -26.43
N ARG A 185 -6.23 2.29 -26.43
CA ARG A 185 -6.13 1.42 -27.62
C ARG A 185 -7.47 0.74 -27.88
N ILE A 186 -8.15 1.17 -28.95
CA ILE A 186 -9.27 0.47 -29.61
C ILE A 186 -8.88 0.30 -31.08
N GLY A 187 -9.24 -0.83 -31.69
CA GLY A 187 -8.99 -1.12 -33.11
C GLY A 187 -7.96 -2.23 -33.34
N GLY A 188 -8.36 -3.24 -34.11
CA GLY A 188 -7.58 -4.45 -34.38
C GLY A 188 -6.50 -4.31 -35.46
N ALA A 189 -6.03 -5.45 -35.96
CA ALA A 189 -5.01 -5.56 -37.01
C ALA A 189 -5.63 -5.52 -38.42
N GLY A 190 -4.77 -5.42 -39.45
CA GLY A 190 -5.14 -5.70 -40.85
C GLY A 190 -5.00 -4.53 -41.83
N VAL A 191 -4.93 -3.28 -41.37
CA VAL A 191 -4.79 -2.10 -42.23
C VAL A 191 -3.50 -1.34 -41.90
N GLN A 192 -2.82 -0.83 -42.94
CA GLN A 192 -1.69 0.08 -42.83
C GLN A 192 -2.15 1.38 -42.17
N ARG A 193 -2.01 1.47 -40.85
CA ARG A 193 -2.66 2.50 -40.03
C ARG A 193 -2.18 3.90 -40.40
N GLN A 194 -3.06 4.71 -40.99
CA GLN A 194 -2.92 6.17 -40.91
C GLN A 194 -2.85 6.57 -39.43
N ILE A 195 -1.77 7.24 -39.04
CA ILE A 195 -1.54 7.70 -37.67
C ILE A 195 -2.36 8.98 -37.47
N VAL A 196 -3.67 8.78 -37.24
CA VAL A 196 -4.63 9.83 -36.88
C VAL A 196 -4.37 10.21 -35.42
N ALA A 197 -4.06 11.48 -35.18
CA ALA A 197 -3.91 12.00 -33.83
C ALA A 197 -5.28 12.11 -33.14
N PRO A 198 -5.38 11.88 -31.82
CA PRO A 198 -6.65 11.94 -31.08
C PRO A 198 -7.27 13.35 -31.13
N ALA A 199 -8.41 13.48 -31.82
CA ALA A 199 -8.91 14.72 -32.42
C ALA A 199 -9.28 15.88 -31.47
N LYS A 200 -9.33 15.66 -30.14
CA LYS A 200 -9.54 16.72 -29.14
C LYS A 200 -8.74 16.44 -27.88
N GLN A 201 -7.60 17.12 -27.72
CA GLN A 201 -6.86 17.17 -26.46
C GLN A 201 -6.74 18.61 -25.95
N THR A 202 -6.76 18.77 -24.62
CA THR A 202 -6.41 20.04 -23.97
C THR A 202 -4.91 20.27 -24.10
N ALA A 203 -4.50 21.41 -24.67
CA ALA A 203 -3.09 21.78 -24.78
C ALA A 203 -2.36 21.69 -23.44
N ALA A 204 -1.09 21.27 -23.48
CA ALA A 204 -0.25 21.22 -22.28
C ALA A 204 -0.02 22.62 -21.69
N PRO A 205 0.14 22.77 -20.36
CA PRO A 205 0.56 24.04 -19.77
C PRO A 205 1.85 24.53 -20.46
N PRO A 206 1.95 25.79 -20.94
CA PRO A 206 3.09 26.24 -21.75
C PRO A 206 4.45 26.04 -21.07
N LYS A 207 4.49 26.19 -19.74
CA LYS A 207 5.68 25.96 -18.91
C LYS A 207 6.06 24.48 -18.80
N LEU A 208 5.10 23.56 -18.86
CA LEU A 208 5.39 22.11 -18.96
C LEU A 208 5.90 21.77 -20.35
N LEU A 209 5.24 22.28 -21.40
CA LEU A 209 5.65 22.09 -22.77
C LEU A 209 7.11 22.54 -22.99
N LYS A 210 7.47 23.74 -22.52
CA LYS A 210 8.86 24.22 -22.58
C LYS A 210 9.84 23.29 -21.85
N LEU A 211 9.54 22.87 -20.61
CA LEU A 211 10.41 21.95 -19.86
C LEU A 211 10.59 20.60 -20.55
N LEU A 212 9.58 20.10 -21.28
CA LEU A 212 9.68 18.86 -22.05
C LEU A 212 10.50 19.03 -23.33
N LEU A 213 10.32 20.12 -24.08
CA LEU A 213 11.11 20.43 -25.27
C LEU A 213 12.60 20.56 -24.91
N ASN A 214 12.91 21.42 -23.93
CA ASN A 214 14.24 21.57 -23.35
C ASN A 214 14.85 20.22 -22.96
N HIS A 215 14.12 19.38 -22.21
CA HIS A 215 14.63 18.09 -21.76
C HIS A 215 14.99 17.15 -22.91
N PHE A 216 14.21 17.14 -23.99
CA PHE A 216 14.48 16.27 -25.15
C PHE A 216 15.59 16.82 -26.06
N GLU A 217 15.70 18.14 -26.20
CA GLU A 217 16.84 18.80 -26.85
C GLU A 217 18.14 18.51 -26.08
N GLU A 218 18.13 18.63 -24.74
CA GLU A 218 19.23 18.28 -23.84
C GLU A 218 19.56 16.77 -23.86
N ALA A 219 18.58 15.89 -24.13
CA ALA A 219 18.79 14.46 -24.36
C ALA A 219 19.26 14.11 -25.79
N GLY A 220 19.55 15.10 -26.63
CA GLY A 220 20.10 14.91 -27.97
C GLY A 220 19.09 14.44 -29.03
N TYR A 221 17.78 14.64 -28.81
CA TYR A 221 16.75 14.25 -29.77
C TYR A 221 16.85 15.09 -31.06
N HIS A 222 16.62 14.46 -32.21
CA HIS A 222 16.73 15.11 -33.51
C HIS A 222 15.41 15.76 -33.92
N GLN A 223 15.46 17.06 -34.17
CA GLN A 223 14.35 17.87 -34.65
C GLN A 223 14.02 17.53 -36.11
N ARG A 224 12.73 17.29 -36.40
CA ARG A 224 12.17 17.06 -37.73
C ARG A 224 10.87 17.84 -37.88
N TYR A 225 10.74 18.56 -39.00
CA TYR A 225 9.48 19.23 -39.36
C TYR A 225 8.54 18.28 -40.09
N ASP A 226 7.25 18.41 -39.80
CA ASP A 226 6.13 17.67 -40.37
C ASP A 226 5.21 18.68 -41.07
N ALA A 227 5.53 18.94 -42.34
CA ALA A 227 4.96 20.02 -43.14
C ALA A 227 3.47 19.82 -43.49
N GLU A 228 2.97 18.57 -43.44
CA GLU A 228 1.53 18.29 -43.64
C GLU A 228 0.68 18.73 -42.44
N ARG A 229 1.31 18.91 -41.27
CA ARG A 229 0.62 19.16 -39.99
C ARG A 229 1.04 20.46 -39.29
N ASP A 230 2.05 21.15 -39.82
CA ASP A 230 2.75 22.28 -39.18
C ASP A 230 3.24 21.94 -37.76
N LEU A 231 3.94 20.80 -37.65
CA LEU A 231 4.45 20.28 -36.37
C LEU A 231 5.97 20.15 -36.39
N TRP A 232 6.59 20.53 -35.28
CA TRP A 232 7.99 20.23 -35.00
C TRP A 232 8.06 19.06 -34.03
N TRP A 233 8.72 17.98 -34.45
CA TRP A 233 8.92 16.75 -33.69
C TRP A 233 10.39 16.59 -33.28
N LEU A 234 10.63 16.39 -31.99
CA LEU A 234 11.92 15.92 -31.44
C LEU A 234 11.88 14.39 -31.37
N ASN A 235 12.81 13.70 -32.04
CA ASN A 235 12.80 12.24 -32.20
C ASN A 235 14.02 11.59 -31.54
N GLY A 236 13.82 10.50 -30.81
CA GLY A 236 14.90 9.84 -30.04
C GLY A 236 14.49 8.50 -29.43
N GLN A 237 15.31 8.02 -28.48
CA GLN A 237 15.04 6.80 -27.71
C GLN A 237 13.92 7.04 -26.69
N CYS A 238 12.95 6.14 -26.62
CA CYS A 238 11.81 6.22 -25.72
C CYS A 238 12.24 6.36 -24.25
N PRO A 239 11.69 7.31 -23.47
CA PRO A 239 11.93 7.40 -22.03
C PRO A 239 11.59 6.11 -21.26
N ASN A 240 10.71 5.28 -21.82
CA ASN A 240 10.33 3.98 -21.30
C ASN A 240 11.00 2.79 -22.02
N HIS A 241 12.24 2.96 -22.50
CA HIS A 241 13.05 1.94 -23.18
C HIS A 241 13.12 0.58 -22.45
N LYS A 242 12.96 0.57 -21.11
CA LYS A 242 12.93 -0.65 -20.28
C LYS A 242 11.74 -1.57 -20.59
N ASN A 243 10.66 -1.03 -21.15
CA ASN A 243 9.50 -1.79 -21.60
C ASN A 243 9.58 -2.17 -23.10
N HIS A 244 10.73 -1.95 -23.75
CA HIS A 244 10.97 -2.34 -25.14
C HIS A 244 11.84 -3.60 -25.15
N PRO A 245 11.43 -4.71 -25.80
CA PRO A 245 12.17 -5.98 -25.76
C PRO A 245 13.64 -5.91 -26.19
N GLU A 246 14.01 -4.92 -27.00
CA GLU A 246 15.34 -4.72 -27.57
C GLU A 246 16.17 -3.66 -26.81
N GLY A 247 15.61 -3.02 -25.77
CA GLY A 247 16.22 -1.91 -25.03
C GLY A 247 16.23 -0.57 -25.77
N ASP A 248 15.41 -0.43 -26.81
CA ASP A 248 15.24 0.76 -27.67
C ASP A 248 16.50 1.35 -28.30
N ARG A 249 17.31 0.48 -28.92
CA ARG A 249 18.57 0.85 -29.60
C ARG A 249 18.41 1.82 -30.80
N HIS A 250 17.19 2.04 -31.28
CA HIS A 250 16.89 2.91 -32.41
C HIS A 250 15.82 3.95 -32.02
N PRO A 251 15.82 5.16 -32.61
CA PRO A 251 14.81 6.18 -32.30
C PRO A 251 13.38 5.69 -32.60
N SER A 252 12.62 5.40 -31.55
CA SER A 252 11.26 4.86 -31.65
C SER A 252 10.18 5.83 -31.15
N PHE A 253 10.60 6.97 -30.60
CA PHE A 253 9.76 7.95 -29.92
C PHE A 253 9.92 9.33 -30.58
N GLY A 254 8.81 10.06 -30.70
CA GLY A 254 8.77 11.47 -31.06
C GLY A 254 7.88 12.27 -30.11
N PHE A 255 8.28 13.49 -29.77
CA PHE A 255 7.47 14.47 -29.00
C PHE A 255 7.40 15.80 -29.75
N ASN A 256 6.23 16.45 -29.76
CA ASN A 256 6.01 17.66 -30.56
C ASN A 256 5.74 18.95 -29.77
N ASN A 257 5.84 20.07 -30.50
CA ASN A 257 5.54 21.43 -30.03
C ASN A 257 4.08 21.68 -29.59
N GLN A 258 3.17 20.70 -29.65
CA GLN A 258 1.82 20.77 -29.07
C GLN A 258 1.67 19.98 -27.76
N GLY A 259 2.72 19.27 -27.32
CA GLY A 259 2.71 18.46 -26.10
C GLY A 259 2.25 17.01 -26.31
N MET A 260 2.22 16.52 -27.55
CA MET A 260 1.93 15.13 -27.88
C MET A 260 3.22 14.32 -28.00
N ALA A 261 3.28 13.17 -27.34
CA ALA A 261 4.31 12.15 -27.57
C ALA A 261 3.70 10.93 -28.27
N HIS A 262 4.47 10.30 -29.16
CA HIS A 262 4.15 9.02 -29.77
C HIS A 262 5.39 8.12 -29.80
N CYS A 263 5.23 6.88 -29.34
CA CYS A 263 6.22 5.83 -29.51
C CYS A 263 5.64 4.67 -30.30
N PHE A 264 6.40 4.11 -31.25
CA PHE A 264 5.96 2.95 -32.04
C PHE A 264 5.66 1.69 -31.20
N LYS A 265 6.28 1.55 -30.02
CA LYS A 265 5.99 0.45 -29.07
C LYS A 265 4.94 0.88 -28.01
N CYS A 266 5.17 1.96 -27.26
CA CYS A 266 4.27 2.39 -26.17
C CYS A 266 2.96 3.06 -26.62
N GLY A 267 2.87 3.57 -27.86
CA GLY A 267 1.73 4.33 -28.37
C GLY A 267 1.78 5.83 -28.03
N TRP A 268 0.61 6.48 -28.07
CA TRP A 268 0.46 7.90 -27.74
C TRP A 268 0.56 8.16 -26.22
N MET A 269 1.18 9.29 -25.86
CA MET A 269 1.33 9.78 -24.49
C MET A 269 1.13 11.31 -24.48
N LYS A 270 0.58 11.86 -23.39
CA LYS A 270 0.40 13.31 -23.23
C LYS A 270 1.56 13.88 -22.43
N ALA A 271 1.90 15.16 -22.66
CA ALA A 271 2.89 15.90 -21.87
C ALA A 271 2.75 15.70 -20.34
N ILE A 272 1.52 15.65 -19.81
CA ILE A 272 1.25 15.48 -18.38
C ILE A 272 1.49 14.05 -17.85
N ASP A 273 1.35 13.04 -18.72
CA ASP A 273 1.61 11.63 -18.40
C ASP A 273 3.12 11.30 -18.53
N LEU A 274 3.80 12.05 -19.41
CA LEU A 274 5.23 11.97 -19.71
C LEU A 274 6.09 12.65 -18.63
N ALA A 275 5.63 13.78 -18.09
CA ALA A 275 6.38 14.57 -17.11
C ALA A 275 6.90 13.77 -15.89
N PRO A 276 6.10 12.88 -15.25
CA PRO A 276 6.57 12.06 -14.13
C PRO A 276 7.65 11.05 -14.52
N MET A 277 7.65 10.53 -15.76
CA MET A 277 8.68 9.61 -16.25
C MET A 277 10.07 10.28 -16.32
N LEU A 278 10.08 11.60 -16.52
CA LEU A 278 11.27 12.44 -16.68
C LEU A 278 11.62 13.21 -15.38
N GLY A 279 10.96 12.91 -14.25
CA GLY A 279 11.15 13.63 -12.98
C GLY A 279 10.62 15.07 -12.98
N ILE A 280 9.82 15.47 -13.97
CA ILE A 280 9.25 16.81 -14.09
C ILE A 280 7.94 16.89 -13.27
N TYR A 281 8.07 17.34 -12.02
CA TYR A 281 6.96 17.41 -11.08
C TYR A 281 6.08 18.66 -11.27
N PRO A 282 4.81 18.64 -10.82
CA PRO A 282 3.89 19.79 -10.93
C PRO A 282 4.36 21.09 -10.28
N ILE A 283 5.36 21.06 -9.40
CA ILE A 283 5.98 22.27 -8.82
C ILE A 283 6.91 22.99 -9.82
N HIS A 284 7.45 22.30 -10.81
CA HIS A 284 8.31 22.91 -11.84
C HIS A 284 7.49 23.71 -12.86
N TYR A 285 6.32 23.17 -13.28
CA TYR A 285 5.52 23.72 -14.38
C TYR A 285 4.22 24.42 -13.99
N ARG A 286 3.92 24.54 -12.70
CA ARG A 286 2.86 25.45 -12.23
C ARG A 286 3.45 26.83 -11.92
N ASP A 287 2.60 27.84 -12.01
CA ASP A 287 2.95 29.19 -11.59
C ASP A 287 2.50 29.40 -10.14
N ALA A 288 3.38 30.00 -9.34
CA ALA A 288 3.20 30.14 -7.89
C ALA A 288 1.95 30.96 -7.54
N ALA A 289 1.46 31.79 -8.47
CA ALA A 289 0.29 32.65 -8.30
C ALA A 289 -1.05 31.91 -8.24
N THR A 290 -1.15 30.64 -8.67
CA THR A 290 -2.44 29.91 -8.73
C THR A 290 -2.47 28.71 -7.77
N PRO A 291 -2.66 28.93 -6.45
CA PRO A 291 -2.89 27.83 -5.51
C PRO A 291 -4.18 27.10 -5.88
N THR A 292 -4.05 25.87 -6.38
CA THR A 292 -5.21 25.08 -6.81
C THR A 292 -6.28 24.98 -5.72
N ARG A 293 -7.56 24.84 -6.12
CA ARG A 293 -8.70 24.66 -5.20
C ARG A 293 -8.54 23.48 -4.23
N TYR A 294 -7.63 22.54 -4.50
CA TYR A 294 -7.22 21.48 -3.57
C TYR A 294 -6.13 21.92 -2.58
N ALA A 295 -5.15 22.74 -2.99
CA ALA A 295 -4.14 23.32 -2.12
C ALA A 295 -4.76 24.27 -1.08
N VAL A 296 -5.63 25.20 -1.51
CA VAL A 296 -6.37 26.10 -0.61
C VAL A 296 -7.16 25.30 0.44
N LYS A 297 -7.90 24.27 0.01
CA LYS A 297 -8.63 23.36 0.93
C LYS A 297 -7.69 22.62 1.88
N ARG A 298 -6.48 22.22 1.45
CA ARG A 298 -5.46 21.56 2.30
C ARG A 298 -4.91 22.50 3.36
N GLU A 299 -4.69 23.77 3.02
CA GLU A 299 -4.19 24.80 3.94
C GLU A 299 -5.25 25.22 4.97
N GLN A 300 -6.49 25.45 4.54
CA GLN A 300 -7.64 25.72 5.43
C GLN A 300 -7.85 24.58 6.43
N ARG A 301 -7.77 23.31 6.01
CA ARG A 301 -7.80 22.14 6.90
C ARG A 301 -6.67 22.17 7.93
N ALA A 302 -5.45 22.46 7.49
CA ALA A 302 -4.29 22.46 8.37
C ALA A 302 -4.39 23.56 9.45
N GLU A 303 -4.85 24.75 9.08
CA GLU A 303 -5.04 25.86 10.00
C GLU A 303 -6.18 25.59 11.02
N LEU A 304 -7.28 24.96 10.60
CA LEU A 304 -8.33 24.51 11.52
C LEU A 304 -7.82 23.44 12.51
N ILE A 305 -6.98 22.50 12.07
CA ILE A 305 -6.32 21.53 12.96
C ILE A 305 -5.40 22.23 13.96
N ALA A 306 -4.63 23.24 13.52
CA ALA A 306 -3.77 24.06 14.38
C ALA A 306 -4.56 24.83 15.45
N LYS A 307 -5.74 25.37 15.08
CA LYS A 307 -6.69 26.03 16.00
C LYS A 307 -7.47 25.05 16.90
N GLY A 308 -7.14 23.75 16.89
CA GLY A 308 -7.73 22.73 17.76
C GLY A 308 -9.00 22.06 17.22
N PHE A 309 -9.52 22.46 16.06
CA PHE A 309 -10.74 21.93 15.44
C PHE A 309 -10.57 20.53 14.79
N THR A 310 -9.55 19.76 15.19
CA THR A 310 -9.19 18.46 14.58
C THR A 310 -10.36 17.48 14.47
N ARG A 311 -11.22 17.40 15.50
CA ARG A 311 -12.40 16.53 15.50
C ARG A 311 -13.51 17.02 14.57
N ALA A 312 -13.65 18.34 14.41
CA ALA A 312 -14.60 18.94 13.49
C ALA A 312 -14.18 18.77 12.02
N VAL A 313 -12.88 18.90 11.71
CA VAL A 313 -12.33 18.58 10.38
C VAL A 313 -12.57 17.11 10.03
N ARG A 314 -12.31 16.18 10.97
CA ARG A 314 -12.63 14.75 10.76
C ARG A 314 -14.13 14.50 10.56
N LEU A 315 -15.01 15.17 11.29
CA LEU A 315 -16.46 15.07 11.06
C LEU A 315 -16.83 15.51 9.63
N HIS A 316 -16.33 16.66 9.17
CA HIS A 316 -16.55 17.15 7.82
C HIS A 316 -16.02 16.18 6.72
N ASP A 317 -14.94 15.44 7.00
CA ASP A 317 -14.41 14.43 6.08
C ASP A 317 -15.25 13.14 6.04
N LEU A 318 -15.78 12.68 7.18
CA LEU A 318 -16.74 11.57 7.19
C LEU A 318 -18.00 11.91 6.37
N LEU A 319 -18.46 13.17 6.45
CA LEU A 319 -19.52 13.74 5.60
C LEU A 319 -19.10 14.00 4.13
N THR A 320 -17.88 13.59 3.73
CA THR A 320 -17.41 13.58 2.34
C THR A 320 -17.41 12.19 1.70
N VAL A 321 -17.29 11.14 2.50
CA VAL A 321 -17.22 9.75 2.02
C VAL A 321 -18.62 9.21 1.70
N GLY A 322 -19.62 9.51 2.53
CA GLY A 322 -21.00 9.01 2.40
C GLY A 322 -21.86 9.65 1.30
N LYS A 323 -21.37 9.68 0.05
CA LYS A 323 -22.04 10.33 -1.10
C LYS A 323 -23.28 9.58 -1.61
N SER A 324 -24.43 9.71 -0.95
CA SER A 324 -25.69 9.88 -1.71
C SER A 324 -25.71 11.31 -2.26
N LYS A 325 -25.96 11.50 -3.56
CA LYS A 325 -25.84 12.82 -4.24
C LYS A 325 -26.72 13.92 -3.60
N ASP A 326 -27.77 13.50 -2.89
CA ASP A 326 -28.91 14.34 -2.50
C ASP A 326 -28.80 14.89 -1.06
N ARG A 327 -27.88 14.34 -0.23
CA ARG A 327 -27.74 14.73 1.19
C ARG A 327 -26.77 15.88 1.42
N TYR A 328 -27.15 17.07 0.96
CA TYR A 328 -26.55 18.32 1.43
C TYR A 328 -27.01 18.71 2.85
N ARG A 329 -28.17 18.19 3.28
CA ARG A 329 -28.76 18.38 4.62
C ARG A 329 -28.63 17.12 5.48
N TRP A 330 -28.43 17.32 6.78
CA TRP A 330 -28.17 16.31 7.78
C TRP A 330 -28.91 16.65 9.09
N THR A 331 -29.68 15.72 9.63
CA THR A 331 -30.27 15.89 10.97
C THR A 331 -29.23 15.61 12.05
N LEU A 332 -29.50 16.05 13.28
CA LEU A 332 -28.70 15.69 14.45
C LEU A 332 -28.61 14.16 14.63
N ARG A 333 -29.67 13.42 14.29
CA ARG A 333 -29.70 11.95 14.30
C ARG A 333 -28.74 11.36 13.27
N ASP A 334 -28.72 11.89 12.04
CA ASP A 334 -27.75 11.45 11.02
C ASP A 334 -26.31 11.70 11.46
N LEU A 335 -26.03 12.89 12.02
CA LEU A 335 -24.69 13.26 12.48
C LEU A 335 -24.24 12.42 13.69
N ILE A 336 -25.14 12.09 14.62
CA ILE A 336 -24.89 11.12 15.70
C ILE A 336 -24.56 9.74 15.12
N ALA A 337 -25.32 9.26 14.13
CA ALA A 337 -25.06 7.98 13.47
C ALA A 337 -23.77 7.98 12.60
N VAL A 338 -23.27 9.14 12.18
CA VAL A 338 -21.91 9.28 11.60
C VAL A 338 -20.85 9.20 12.69
N GLY A 339 -21.07 9.82 13.85
CA GLY A 339 -20.15 9.72 15.00
C GLY A 339 -20.07 8.32 15.61
N GLN A 340 -21.20 7.62 15.75
CA GLN A 340 -21.26 6.26 16.31
C GLN A 340 -20.48 5.24 15.47
N ARG A 341 -20.48 5.39 14.13
CA ARG A 341 -19.66 4.56 13.21
C ARG A 341 -18.16 4.72 13.42
N VAL A 342 -17.73 5.80 14.06
CA VAL A 342 -16.33 6.04 14.46
C VAL A 342 -16.16 6.09 15.99
N GLU A 343 -17.01 5.33 16.70
CA GLU A 343 -16.97 5.10 18.16
C GLU A 343 -17.12 6.37 19.02
N TRP A 344 -17.67 7.45 18.45
CA TRP A 344 -17.92 8.69 19.20
C TRP A 344 -19.25 8.63 19.96
N SER A 345 -19.17 8.71 21.29
CA SER A 345 -20.33 8.91 22.15
C SER A 345 -21.16 10.14 21.73
N THR A 346 -22.48 10.10 21.96
CA THR A 346 -23.40 11.18 21.58
C THR A 346 -22.94 12.57 22.06
N ALA A 347 -22.44 12.66 23.29
CA ALA A 347 -21.89 13.89 23.85
C ALA A 347 -20.59 14.37 23.15
N THR A 348 -19.74 13.44 22.70
CA THR A 348 -18.56 13.76 21.88
C THR A 348 -18.99 14.28 20.51
N THR A 349 -19.91 13.59 19.85
CA THR A 349 -20.41 13.98 18.53
C THR A 349 -21.11 15.35 18.58
N CYS A 350 -21.96 15.61 19.59
CA CYS A 350 -22.56 16.93 19.81
C CYS A 350 -21.56 18.04 20.20
N ARG A 351 -20.36 17.69 20.67
CA ARG A 351 -19.24 18.65 20.84
C ARG A 351 -18.57 18.93 19.49
N ASN A 352 -18.29 17.88 18.71
CA ASN A 352 -17.66 17.98 17.39
C ASN A 352 -18.55 18.71 16.38
N ILE A 353 -19.88 18.55 16.43
CA ILE A 353 -20.86 19.31 15.62
C ILE A 353 -20.80 20.80 15.95
N ARG A 354 -20.77 21.17 17.23
CA ARG A 354 -20.64 22.59 17.64
C ARG A 354 -19.34 23.19 17.14
N GLN A 355 -18.22 22.50 17.34
CA GLN A 355 -16.92 22.89 16.79
C GLN A 355 -16.90 22.98 15.27
N ALA A 356 -17.69 22.17 14.55
CA ALA A 356 -17.80 22.25 13.09
C ALA A 356 -18.68 23.41 12.61
N VAL A 357 -19.67 23.84 13.39
CA VAL A 357 -20.43 25.08 13.12
C VAL A 357 -19.57 26.31 13.42
N GLU A 358 -18.85 26.31 14.55
CA GLU A 358 -17.89 27.35 14.96
C GLU A 358 -16.76 27.53 13.93
N ALA A 359 -16.21 26.42 13.39
CA ALA A 359 -15.23 26.42 12.31
C ALA A 359 -15.81 26.70 10.90
N GLY A 360 -17.11 26.97 10.77
CA GLY A 360 -17.77 27.25 9.48
C GLY A 360 -17.86 26.07 8.50
N LEU A 361 -17.55 24.84 8.94
CA LEU A 361 -17.62 23.59 8.17
C LEU A 361 -19.07 23.09 8.00
N LEU A 362 -19.90 23.36 9.00
CA LEU A 362 -21.35 23.11 9.01
C LEU A 362 -22.10 24.43 9.18
N VAL A 363 -23.27 24.54 8.55
CA VAL A 363 -24.22 25.64 8.76
C VAL A 363 -25.45 25.04 9.43
N ARG A 364 -25.86 25.57 10.59
CA ARG A 364 -27.14 25.17 11.22
C ARG A 364 -28.29 25.82 10.45
N LEU A 365 -29.16 25.01 9.84
CA LEU A 365 -30.32 25.51 9.11
C LEU A 365 -31.53 25.75 10.03
N SER A 366 -31.70 24.89 11.04
CA SER A 366 -32.80 24.96 12.01
C SER A 366 -32.42 24.24 13.31
N PRO A 367 -33.27 24.18 14.34
CA PRO A 367 -33.07 23.27 15.47
C PRO A 367 -32.90 21.82 14.99
N GLY A 368 -31.78 21.19 15.34
CA GLY A 368 -31.48 19.81 14.97
C GLY A 368 -31.16 19.56 13.49
N THR A 369 -31.09 20.57 12.61
CA THR A 369 -30.77 20.38 11.17
C THR A 369 -29.58 21.22 10.73
N TYR A 370 -28.68 20.60 9.98
CA TYR A 370 -27.42 21.18 9.51
C TYR A 370 -27.25 20.96 8.01
N ALA A 371 -26.67 21.91 7.31
CA ALA A 371 -26.09 21.72 5.99
C ALA A 371 -24.58 21.59 6.12
N ARG A 372 -23.98 20.76 5.28
CA ARG A 372 -22.53 20.84 5.06
C ARG A 372 -22.24 21.99 4.10
N ARG A 373 -21.27 22.85 4.43
CA ARG A 373 -20.78 23.83 3.46
C ARG A 373 -20.02 23.08 2.35
N SER A 374 -20.52 23.16 1.11
CA SER A 374 -19.88 22.56 -0.08
C SER A 374 -18.47 23.13 -0.33
N GLU A 375 -18.28 24.37 0.11
CA GLU A 375 -17.09 25.17 0.00
C GLU A 375 -16.78 25.72 1.40
N PHE A 376 -15.50 25.80 1.76
CA PHE A 376 -15.10 26.81 2.71
C PHE A 376 -15.38 28.13 2.00
N ALA A 377 -16.39 28.90 2.44
CA ALA A 377 -16.54 30.26 1.92
C ALA A 377 -15.29 31.05 2.28
N ASP A 378 -14.94 32.03 1.45
CA ASP A 378 -13.82 32.89 1.74
C ASP A 378 -14.00 33.50 3.14
N PRO A 379 -13.01 33.35 4.04
CA PRO A 379 -13.07 33.93 5.36
C PRO A 379 -13.12 35.45 5.22
N ALA A 380 -13.82 36.13 6.14
CA ALA A 380 -14.03 37.57 6.09
C ALA A 380 -12.69 38.30 5.85
N PRO A 381 -12.62 39.25 4.89
CA PRO A 381 -11.36 39.78 4.37
C PRO A 381 -10.55 40.45 5.48
N GLY A 382 -9.54 39.75 5.99
CA GLY A 382 -8.96 40.03 7.30
C GLY A 382 -7.59 39.36 7.51
N ARG A 383 -6.59 39.87 6.76
CA ARG A 383 -5.17 39.46 6.72
C ARG A 383 -4.85 38.21 5.85
N PRO A 384 -3.70 38.18 5.17
CA PRO A 384 -3.24 36.99 4.43
C PRO A 384 -2.83 35.86 5.39
N TYR A 385 -3.18 34.62 5.04
CA TYR A 385 -2.96 33.42 5.87
C TYR A 385 -1.48 33.01 6.06
N GLY A 386 -0.52 33.73 5.47
CA GLY A 386 0.91 33.40 5.51
C GLY A 386 1.74 34.10 6.59
N GLU A 387 1.39 35.34 6.98
CA GLU A 387 2.34 36.24 7.67
C GLU A 387 2.85 35.70 9.01
N ARG A 388 1.97 35.11 9.82
CA ARG A 388 2.29 34.69 11.20
C ARG A 388 3.17 33.43 11.29
N TYR A 389 3.38 32.72 10.18
CA TYR A 389 4.10 31.43 10.13
C TYR A 389 5.15 31.37 9.02
N SER A 390 5.54 32.53 8.48
CA SER A 390 6.48 32.71 7.36
C SER A 390 7.86 32.07 7.56
N LYS A 391 8.30 31.86 8.81
CA LYS A 391 9.65 31.37 9.13
C LYS A 391 9.89 29.87 8.85
N HIS A 392 8.89 28.99 9.00
CA HIS A 392 9.03 27.55 8.69
C HIS A 392 7.78 26.95 8.01
N PRO A 393 7.36 27.42 6.80
CA PRO A 393 6.05 27.09 6.25
C PRO A 393 5.90 25.63 5.82
N VAL A 394 6.95 25.04 5.25
CA VAL A 394 6.92 23.69 4.65
C VAL A 394 6.84 22.60 5.73
N GLU A 395 7.61 22.76 6.80
CA GLU A 395 7.72 21.80 7.89
C GLU A 395 6.42 21.68 8.69
N TYR A 396 5.84 22.83 9.04
CA TYR A 396 4.56 22.91 9.75
C TYR A 396 3.40 22.31 8.92
N ARG A 397 3.34 22.62 7.61
CA ARG A 397 2.36 22.03 6.68
C ARG A 397 2.49 20.50 6.62
N ARG A 398 3.72 19.97 6.61
CA ARG A 398 3.99 18.52 6.61
C ARG A 398 3.57 17.84 7.91
N ALA A 399 3.97 18.37 9.06
CA ALA A 399 3.61 17.85 10.38
C ALA A 399 2.09 17.79 10.61
N ILE A 400 1.33 18.78 10.12
CA ILE A 400 -0.14 18.76 10.21
C ILE A 400 -0.77 17.77 9.22
N CYS A 401 -0.22 17.58 8.02
CA CYS A 401 -0.70 16.55 7.09
C CYS A 401 -0.52 15.15 7.67
N LEU A 402 0.64 14.87 8.27
CA LEU A 402 0.92 13.64 9.04
C LEU A 402 -0.13 13.38 10.12
N ARG A 403 -0.37 14.38 10.99
CA ARG A 403 -1.36 14.31 12.08
C ARG A 403 -2.81 14.22 11.59
N ALA A 404 -3.08 14.61 10.34
CA ALA A 404 -4.37 14.43 9.68
C ALA A 404 -4.52 13.00 9.13
N GLU A 405 -3.57 12.51 8.33
CA GLU A 405 -3.59 11.17 7.74
C GLU A 405 -3.71 10.09 8.83
N GLN A 406 -2.88 10.17 9.87
CA GLN A 406 -2.89 9.25 11.02
C GLN A 406 -4.22 9.24 11.80
N ARG A 407 -5.01 10.32 11.75
CA ARG A 407 -6.26 10.45 12.53
C ARG A 407 -7.54 10.26 11.71
N VAL A 408 -7.47 10.23 10.39
CA VAL A 408 -8.67 10.16 9.52
C VAL A 408 -9.08 8.71 9.18
N GLN A 409 -8.18 7.72 9.24
CA GLN A 409 -8.47 6.34 8.79
C GLN A 409 -8.22 5.22 9.83
N PRO A 410 -8.78 5.26 11.06
CA PRO A 410 -8.65 4.15 12.01
C PRO A 410 -9.25 2.83 11.48
N GLU A 411 -10.35 2.90 10.72
CA GLU A 411 -10.98 1.76 10.02
C GLU A 411 -10.08 1.07 8.97
N ARG A 412 -8.92 1.67 8.65
CA ARG A 412 -7.86 1.05 7.83
C ARG A 412 -6.55 0.85 8.60
N ALA A 413 -6.35 1.48 9.75
CA ALA A 413 -5.10 1.40 10.51
C ALA A 413 -4.81 -0.02 11.03
N THR A 414 -5.84 -0.85 11.19
CA THR A 414 -5.73 -2.29 11.52
C THR A 414 -5.25 -3.16 10.36
N ALA A 415 -5.35 -2.69 9.12
CA ALA A 415 -4.97 -3.43 7.91
C ALA A 415 -3.82 -2.77 7.11
N TYR A 416 -3.58 -1.48 7.31
CA TYR A 416 -2.56 -0.71 6.62
C TYR A 416 -2.07 0.46 7.48
N ASN A 417 -1.12 0.18 8.38
CA ASN A 417 -0.40 1.21 9.13
C ASN A 417 0.85 1.60 8.33
N PRO A 418 0.87 2.75 7.61
CA PRO A 418 1.97 3.05 6.69
C PRO A 418 3.29 3.24 7.43
N SER A 419 4.33 2.56 6.97
CA SER A 419 5.69 2.67 7.51
C SER A 419 6.21 4.11 7.47
N ALA A 420 7.11 4.44 8.40
CA ALA A 420 7.72 5.77 8.45
C ALA A 420 8.32 6.17 7.09
N ALA A 421 9.09 5.26 6.46
CA ALA A 421 9.55 5.35 5.08
C ALA A 421 8.48 5.78 4.07
N ARG A 422 7.27 5.17 4.11
CA ARG A 422 6.20 5.49 3.16
C ARG A 422 5.58 6.86 3.40
N ILE A 423 5.41 7.30 4.65
CA ILE A 423 4.89 8.64 4.92
C ILE A 423 5.97 9.71 4.67
N ALA A 424 7.23 9.42 4.97
CA ALA A 424 8.38 10.26 4.64
C ALA A 424 8.46 10.48 3.12
N TYR A 425 8.36 9.41 2.32
CA TYR A 425 8.25 9.46 0.87
C TYR A 425 7.04 10.29 0.38
N LEU A 426 5.83 9.99 0.84
CA LEU A 426 4.59 10.68 0.41
C LEU A 426 4.56 12.18 0.79
N THR A 427 5.27 12.58 1.83
CA THR A 427 5.38 14.00 2.25
C THR A 427 6.65 14.69 1.74
N GLY A 428 7.64 13.93 1.25
CA GLY A 428 8.93 14.41 0.76
C GLY A 428 9.92 14.86 1.84
N VAL A 429 9.90 14.21 3.02
CA VAL A 429 10.86 14.44 4.11
C VAL A 429 11.75 13.21 4.31
N SER A 430 12.86 13.36 5.05
CA SER A 430 13.59 12.19 5.57
C SER A 430 12.82 11.56 6.74
N GLU A 431 12.99 10.26 6.98
CA GLU A 431 12.41 9.59 8.14
C GLU A 431 12.88 10.21 9.47
N ARG A 432 14.14 10.66 9.54
CA ARG A 432 14.68 11.39 10.70
C ARG A 432 13.97 12.73 10.95
N THR A 433 13.55 13.41 9.88
CA THR A 433 12.75 14.64 9.95
C THR A 433 11.32 14.34 10.41
N LEU A 434 10.73 13.25 9.90
CA LEU A 434 9.43 12.74 10.32
C LEU A 434 9.40 12.45 11.83
N TYR A 435 10.32 11.62 12.35
CA TYR A 435 10.34 11.26 13.78
C TYR A 435 10.46 12.50 14.68
N ARG A 436 11.32 13.47 14.34
CA ARG A 436 11.43 14.74 15.08
C ARG A 436 10.10 15.51 15.18
N TYR A 437 9.30 15.54 14.12
CA TYR A 437 7.98 16.16 14.17
C TYR A 437 6.98 15.34 14.99
N GLU A 438 7.10 14.01 15.01
CA GLU A 438 6.26 13.13 15.81
C GLU A 438 6.55 13.27 17.31
N ASP A 439 7.82 13.31 17.72
CA ASP A 439 8.25 13.64 19.09
C ASP A 439 7.69 15.01 19.53
N THR A 440 7.90 16.05 18.71
CA THR A 440 7.43 17.42 18.97
C THR A 440 5.89 17.50 19.08
N LEU A 441 5.17 16.57 18.47
CA LEU A 441 3.71 16.48 18.49
C LEU A 441 3.14 15.53 19.57
N GLY A 442 4.01 14.91 20.38
CA GLY A 442 3.64 13.93 21.41
C GLY A 442 3.11 12.60 20.83
N ILE A 443 3.60 12.19 19.67
CA ILE A 443 3.14 11.00 18.94
C ILE A 443 4.08 9.83 19.25
N GLN A 444 3.73 9.03 20.27
CA GLN A 444 4.40 7.75 20.53
C GLN A 444 3.90 6.70 19.52
N ARG A 445 4.83 6.04 18.82
CA ARG A 445 4.53 4.89 17.96
C ARG A 445 4.66 3.60 18.76
N LEU A 446 3.66 2.73 18.66
CA LEU A 446 3.73 1.36 19.16
C LEU A 446 4.65 0.56 18.23
N GLN A 447 5.78 0.10 18.75
CA GLN A 447 6.75 -0.71 18.01
C GLN A 447 6.25 -2.15 17.91
N VAL A 448 5.77 -2.54 16.73
CA VAL A 448 5.28 -3.90 16.47
C VAL A 448 6.46 -4.79 16.11
N TRP A 449 6.70 -5.82 16.93
CA TRP A 449 7.76 -6.80 16.74
C TRP A 449 7.23 -8.00 15.94
N GLU A 450 7.47 -8.01 14.64
CA GLU A 450 7.10 -9.14 13.77
C GLU A 450 8.16 -10.24 13.85
N ARG A 451 7.73 -11.48 14.15
CA ARG A 451 8.62 -12.62 14.38
C ARG A 451 8.99 -13.33 13.07
N THR A 452 9.93 -12.76 12.31
CA THR A 452 10.48 -13.44 11.12
C THR A 452 11.50 -14.51 11.53
N PRO A 453 11.27 -15.81 11.24
CA PRO A 453 12.30 -16.83 11.45
C PRO A 453 13.43 -16.65 10.43
N VAL A 454 14.68 -16.77 10.89
CA VAL A 454 15.90 -16.55 10.07
C VAL A 454 16.63 -17.88 9.76
N ALA A 455 16.07 -19.01 10.18
CA ALA A 455 16.58 -20.35 9.87
C ALA A 455 15.76 -20.98 8.73
N PRO A 456 16.41 -21.51 7.68
CA PRO A 456 15.76 -22.45 6.76
C PRO A 456 15.37 -23.73 7.49
N ASP A 457 14.25 -24.33 7.10
CA ASP A 457 13.91 -25.70 7.49
C ASP A 457 14.75 -26.67 6.64
N PHE A 458 15.70 -27.35 7.27
CA PHE A 458 16.61 -28.30 6.63
C PHE A 458 16.11 -29.76 6.66
N SER A 459 14.84 -30.00 7.00
CA SER A 459 14.26 -31.36 7.07
C SER A 459 14.00 -32.03 5.70
N SER A 460 14.20 -31.33 4.58
CA SER A 460 13.91 -31.83 3.22
C SER A 460 15.18 -32.20 2.43
N PRO A 461 15.48 -33.50 2.21
CA PRO A 461 16.68 -33.94 1.50
C PRO A 461 16.48 -34.03 -0.02
N ALA A 462 16.79 -32.97 -0.79
CA ALA A 462 17.06 -33.09 -2.24
C ALA A 462 17.84 -31.90 -2.86
N HIS A 463 18.64 -32.21 -3.88
CA HIS A 463 19.20 -31.31 -4.91
C HIS A 463 20.18 -30.19 -4.50
N TYR A 464 21.45 -30.58 -4.29
CA TYR A 464 22.58 -29.70 -4.58
C TYR A 464 22.71 -29.46 -6.08
N TYR A 465 22.65 -28.19 -6.52
CA TYR A 465 23.25 -27.76 -7.79
C TYR A 465 24.63 -27.17 -7.53
N GLY A 466 25.68 -27.95 -7.81
CA GLY A 466 27.06 -27.48 -7.71
C GLY A 466 27.43 -26.58 -8.88
N TYR A 467 27.77 -25.33 -8.61
CA TYR A 467 28.46 -24.47 -9.58
C TYR A 467 29.95 -24.80 -9.59
N GLY A 468 30.49 -25.11 -10.77
CA GLY A 468 31.89 -25.49 -10.94
C GLY A 468 32.86 -24.35 -10.63
N VAL A 469 33.97 -24.69 -9.97
CA VAL A 469 35.08 -23.76 -9.67
C VAL A 469 36.30 -24.17 -10.50
N LEU A 470 36.93 -23.20 -11.16
CA LEU A 470 38.13 -23.42 -11.97
C LEU A 470 39.36 -23.74 -11.08
N PRO A 471 40.32 -24.56 -11.55
CA PRO A 471 41.46 -24.98 -10.75
C PRO A 471 42.54 -23.88 -10.65
N GLY A 472 42.67 -23.28 -9.46
CA GLY A 472 43.75 -22.35 -9.14
C GLY A 472 43.86 -22.07 -7.63
N GLU A 473 45.09 -21.99 -7.13
CA GLU A 473 45.50 -21.48 -5.80
C GLU A 473 44.74 -21.97 -4.56
N ARG A 474 45.21 -23.08 -3.95
CA ARG A 474 44.79 -23.47 -2.59
C ARG A 474 45.44 -22.57 -1.51
N ARG A 475 44.66 -21.68 -0.90
CA ARG A 475 44.87 -21.25 0.50
C ARG A 475 43.72 -21.75 1.37
N GLN A 476 43.86 -22.98 1.89
CA GLN A 476 42.88 -23.56 2.82
C GLN A 476 42.95 -22.85 4.19
N ALA A 477 42.07 -21.89 4.41
CA ALA A 477 41.74 -21.40 5.74
C ALA A 477 40.78 -22.41 6.42
N TYR A 478 41.36 -23.41 7.09
CA TYR A 478 40.63 -24.45 7.82
C TYR A 478 39.65 -23.85 8.84
N ALA A 479 38.42 -24.35 8.84
CA ALA A 479 37.27 -23.76 9.52
C ALA A 479 36.78 -24.67 10.65
N ARG A 480 37.30 -24.40 11.85
CA ARG A 480 37.03 -25.18 13.07
C ARG A 480 35.77 -24.73 13.78
N TYR A 481 35.14 -25.66 14.48
CA TYR A 481 34.06 -25.37 15.42
C TYR A 481 34.61 -25.17 16.84
N GLU A 482 34.11 -24.16 17.55
CA GLU A 482 34.44 -23.90 18.96
C GLU A 482 33.16 -23.94 19.81
N VAL A 483 33.18 -24.67 20.92
CA VAL A 483 32.07 -24.70 21.88
C VAL A 483 32.34 -23.69 22.99
N MET A 484 31.44 -22.71 23.15
CA MET A 484 31.56 -21.63 24.12
C MET A 484 30.38 -21.63 25.11
N THR A 485 30.67 -21.62 26.40
CA THR A 485 29.70 -21.56 27.50
C THR A 485 29.85 -20.22 28.24
N ARG A 486 29.04 -20.01 29.30
CA ARG A 486 29.16 -18.83 30.17
C ARG A 486 30.53 -18.66 30.85
N SER A 487 31.35 -19.72 30.94
CA SER A 487 32.70 -19.67 31.50
C SER A 487 33.83 -19.50 30.46
N GLY A 488 33.50 -19.50 29.16
CA GLY A 488 34.45 -19.28 28.07
C GLY A 488 34.41 -20.37 26.99
N VAL A 489 35.43 -20.43 26.12
CA VAL A 489 35.56 -21.50 25.12
C VAL A 489 36.05 -22.76 25.83
N VAL A 490 35.23 -23.81 25.83
CA VAL A 490 35.48 -25.07 26.55
C VAL A 490 36.19 -26.08 25.66
N ARG A 491 35.85 -26.15 24.37
CA ARG A 491 36.42 -27.17 23.46
C ARG A 491 36.48 -26.69 22.01
N ARG A 492 37.41 -27.28 21.25
CA ARG A 492 37.60 -27.07 19.81
C ARG A 492 37.47 -28.40 19.09
N PHE A 493 36.79 -28.39 17.94
CA PHE A 493 36.52 -29.57 17.13
C PHE A 493 37.13 -29.41 15.72
N ALA A 494 37.32 -30.54 15.04
CA ALA A 494 37.86 -30.56 13.69
C ALA A 494 36.84 -30.05 12.67
N ASP A 495 37.34 -29.62 11.51
CA ASP A 495 36.53 -29.34 10.34
C ASP A 495 35.61 -30.55 10.02
N ASN A 496 34.33 -30.27 9.74
CA ASN A 496 33.21 -31.23 9.60
C ASN A 496 32.65 -31.89 10.88
N ASP A 497 33.33 -31.83 12.03
CA ASP A 497 32.87 -32.46 13.28
C ASP A 497 31.83 -31.59 14.04
N TYR A 498 30.76 -31.22 13.34
CA TYR A 498 29.68 -30.39 13.90
C TYR A 498 28.83 -31.17 14.91
N SER A 499 28.64 -32.48 14.71
CA SER A 499 27.80 -33.31 15.59
C SER A 499 28.37 -33.39 17.00
N ALA A 500 29.66 -33.71 17.16
CA ALA A 500 30.29 -33.75 18.49
C ALA A 500 30.40 -32.34 19.10
N ALA A 501 30.54 -31.29 18.29
CA ALA A 501 30.47 -29.91 18.76
C ALA A 501 29.07 -29.56 19.31
N ALA A 502 28.00 -29.96 18.61
CA ALA A 502 26.62 -29.71 19.04
C ALA A 502 26.25 -30.52 20.29
N GLU A 503 26.65 -31.79 20.36
CA GLU A 503 26.49 -32.66 21.54
C GLU A 503 27.21 -32.07 22.77
N CYS A 504 28.48 -31.69 22.61
CA CYS A 504 29.24 -31.04 23.69
C CYS A 504 28.67 -29.67 24.08
N ALA A 505 28.10 -28.90 23.13
CA ALA A 505 27.40 -27.65 23.45
C ALA A 505 26.13 -27.91 24.27
N GLN A 506 25.38 -28.98 23.96
CA GLN A 506 24.19 -29.39 24.71
C GLN A 506 24.54 -29.90 26.12
N GLU A 507 25.58 -30.72 26.27
CA GLU A 507 26.08 -31.19 27.58
C GLU A 507 26.53 -30.04 28.48
N GLN A 508 27.30 -29.09 27.93
CA GLN A 508 28.02 -28.07 28.70
C GLN A 508 27.24 -26.75 28.85
N GLY A 509 26.02 -26.66 28.31
CA GLY A 509 25.22 -25.43 28.35
C GLY A 509 25.85 -24.27 27.56
N GLY A 510 26.25 -24.54 26.32
CA GLY A 510 26.96 -23.60 25.46
C GLY A 510 26.45 -23.57 24.01
N ILE A 511 27.22 -22.92 23.14
CA ILE A 511 26.92 -22.73 21.72
C ILE A 511 28.09 -23.13 20.83
N VAL A 512 27.78 -23.62 19.63
CA VAL A 512 28.77 -23.92 18.59
C VAL A 512 29.03 -22.66 17.74
N LEU A 513 30.27 -22.18 17.74
CA LEU A 513 30.73 -21.07 16.91
C LEU A 513 31.56 -21.60 15.73
N HIS A 514 31.28 -21.09 14.52
CA HIS A 514 32.01 -21.43 13.30
C HIS A 514 33.13 -20.39 13.08
N SER A 515 34.39 -20.76 13.31
CA SER A 515 35.48 -19.79 13.51
C SER A 515 35.77 -18.85 12.33
N SER A 516 35.45 -19.27 11.10
CA SER A 516 35.61 -18.45 9.89
C SER A 516 34.48 -17.48 9.57
N ARG A 517 33.41 -17.41 10.39
CA ARG A 517 32.23 -16.55 10.14
C ARG A 517 32.02 -15.41 11.16
N LEU A 518 32.95 -15.24 12.11
CA LEU A 518 32.95 -14.13 13.06
C LEU A 518 34.34 -13.48 13.12
N PRO A 519 34.45 -12.15 13.24
CA PRO A 519 35.72 -11.52 13.58
C PRO A 519 36.16 -12.02 14.97
N SER A 520 37.43 -12.45 15.10
CA SER A 520 37.86 -13.30 16.21
C SER A 520 37.72 -12.64 17.59
N ILE A 521 36.68 -13.01 18.34
CA ILE A 521 36.43 -12.54 19.70
C ILE A 521 37.44 -13.19 20.65
N ARG A 522 38.53 -12.48 20.98
CA ARG A 522 39.43 -12.86 22.07
C ARG A 522 38.92 -12.28 23.39
N VAL A 523 38.35 -13.14 24.24
CA VAL A 523 38.12 -12.81 25.65
C VAL A 523 39.45 -12.85 26.40
N LEU A 524 39.77 -11.79 27.14
CA LEU A 524 40.93 -11.75 28.03
C LEU A 524 40.53 -12.20 29.45
N PRO A 525 41.45 -12.78 30.25
CA PRO A 525 41.16 -13.17 31.64
C PRO A 525 40.54 -12.01 32.42
N GLY A 526 39.40 -12.25 33.06
CA GLY A 526 38.66 -11.26 33.86
C GLY A 526 37.67 -10.38 33.08
N GLN A 527 37.56 -10.47 31.75
CA GLN A 527 36.50 -9.80 31.01
C GLN A 527 35.23 -10.66 30.90
N LYS A 528 34.07 -10.03 31.09
CA LYS A 528 32.78 -10.61 30.71
C LYS A 528 32.64 -10.61 29.18
N TRP A 529 31.98 -11.63 28.64
CA TRP A 529 31.83 -11.79 27.19
C TRP A 529 30.69 -10.91 26.64
N GLU A 530 29.70 -10.62 27.49
CA GLU A 530 28.58 -9.70 27.26
C GLU A 530 29.08 -8.30 26.86
N ASP A 531 30.13 -7.81 27.53
CA ASP A 531 30.77 -6.50 27.30
C ASP A 531 31.47 -6.39 25.92
N ARG A 532 31.52 -7.49 25.15
CA ARG A 532 32.15 -7.55 23.81
C ARG A 532 31.15 -7.69 22.68
N PHE A 533 29.85 -7.79 22.95
CA PHE A 533 28.85 -7.78 21.87
C PHE A 533 28.73 -6.39 21.23
N PRO A 534 28.67 -6.28 19.89
CA PRO A 534 28.44 -5.00 19.23
C PRO A 534 27.14 -4.36 19.71
N ALA A 535 27.15 -3.05 19.96
CA ALA A 535 25.96 -2.32 20.37
C ALA A 535 24.85 -2.48 19.31
N GLY A 536 23.73 -3.08 19.72
CA GLY A 536 22.63 -3.50 18.85
C GLY A 536 22.53 -5.02 18.61
N CYS A 537 23.43 -5.83 19.19
CA CYS A 537 23.34 -7.29 19.19
C CYS A 537 23.00 -7.84 20.59
N LYS A 538 22.25 -8.94 20.67
CA LYS A 538 21.90 -9.66 21.91
C LYS A 538 21.86 -11.17 21.65
N LEU A 539 22.04 -12.01 22.67
CA LEU A 539 21.63 -13.42 22.61
C LEU A 539 20.24 -13.62 23.24
N SER A 540 19.63 -14.77 22.96
CA SER A 540 18.55 -15.33 23.78
C SER A 540 19.07 -15.90 25.10
N ASP A 541 18.20 -16.00 26.10
CA ASP A 541 18.55 -16.54 27.43
C ASP A 541 18.88 -18.05 27.39
N ASP A 542 18.37 -18.75 26.37
CA ASP A 542 18.71 -20.14 26.00
C ASP A 542 19.97 -20.26 25.12
N PHE A 543 20.62 -19.14 24.80
CA PHE A 543 21.78 -18.96 23.93
C PHE A 543 21.62 -19.41 22.46
N GLY A 544 20.55 -20.13 22.10
CA GLY A 544 20.36 -20.72 20.77
C GLY A 544 20.15 -19.71 19.62
N ARG A 545 20.06 -18.40 19.90
CA ARG A 545 19.82 -17.36 18.89
C ARG A 545 20.61 -16.08 19.17
N VAL A 546 21.16 -15.49 18.12
CA VAL A 546 21.71 -14.12 18.12
C VAL A 546 20.70 -13.19 17.45
N TYR A 547 20.24 -12.18 18.18
CA TYR A 547 19.41 -11.09 17.68
C TYR A 547 20.30 -9.90 17.29
N VAL A 548 19.96 -9.24 16.18
CA VAL A 548 20.65 -8.05 15.68
C VAL A 548 19.60 -6.99 15.34
N ASP A 549 19.77 -5.77 15.84
CA ASP A 549 18.91 -4.64 15.53
C ASP A 549 18.89 -4.39 14.02
N VAL A 550 17.68 -4.34 13.44
CA VAL A 550 17.45 -4.15 12.00
C VAL A 550 18.28 -3.02 11.35
N PRO A 551 18.44 -1.81 11.93
CA PRO A 551 19.29 -0.77 11.34
C PRO A 551 20.81 -1.08 11.32
N TYR A 552 21.28 -2.10 12.06
CA TYR A 552 22.67 -2.57 12.02
C TYR A 552 22.89 -3.71 11.01
N LEU A 553 21.83 -4.41 10.58
CA LEU A 553 21.93 -5.51 9.63
C LEU A 553 22.66 -5.14 8.31
N PRO A 554 22.45 -3.94 7.70
CA PRO A 554 23.21 -3.54 6.51
C PRO A 554 24.71 -3.36 6.75
N ARG A 555 25.13 -2.96 7.96
CA ARG A 555 26.56 -2.86 8.33
C ARG A 555 27.17 -4.25 8.56
N LEU A 556 26.41 -5.17 9.14
CA LEU A 556 26.85 -6.55 9.31
C LEU A 556 27.07 -7.24 7.95
N LEU A 557 26.14 -7.03 7.00
CA LEU A 557 26.22 -7.56 5.64
C LEU A 557 27.32 -6.88 4.79
N ALA A 558 27.56 -5.58 4.95
CA ALA A 558 28.65 -4.88 4.26
C ALA A 558 30.03 -5.44 4.61
N ASN A 559 30.22 -5.93 5.85
CA ASN A 559 31.46 -6.58 6.30
C ASN A 559 31.59 -8.04 5.83
N LEU A 560 30.61 -8.60 5.12
CA LEU A 560 30.60 -9.97 4.60
C LEU A 560 30.77 -10.03 3.06
N ALA A 561 30.92 -8.89 2.39
CA ALA A 561 31.20 -8.81 0.96
C ALA A 561 32.73 -8.88 0.70
N PRO A 562 33.20 -9.64 -0.31
CA PRO A 562 34.59 -9.59 -0.73
C PRO A 562 34.96 -8.20 -1.25
N SER A 563 36.02 -7.60 -0.71
CA SER A 563 36.48 -6.27 -1.10
C SER A 563 37.14 -6.28 -2.47
N ALA A 564 36.40 -5.85 -3.50
CA ALA A 564 36.94 -5.62 -4.84
C ALA A 564 37.91 -4.42 -4.83
N LEU A 565 39.21 -4.68 -4.91
CA LEU A 565 40.25 -3.66 -5.08
C LEU A 565 40.41 -3.28 -6.56
N PRO A 566 40.40 -1.98 -6.92
CA PRO A 566 40.85 -1.53 -8.23
C PRO A 566 42.38 -1.40 -8.24
N HIS A 567 43.07 -2.17 -9.08
CA HIS A 567 44.47 -1.91 -9.42
C HIS A 567 44.57 -0.88 -10.55
N HIS A 568 44.94 0.35 -10.22
CA HIS A 568 45.82 1.19 -11.03
C HIS A 568 46.55 2.12 -10.07
N GLY A 569 47.80 2.50 -10.38
CA GLY A 569 48.59 3.40 -9.54
C GLY A 569 49.47 4.29 -10.39
N MET A 570 50.12 5.29 -9.77
CA MET A 570 51.43 5.86 -10.12
C MET A 570 51.74 7.04 -9.18
N SER A 571 53.03 7.34 -9.03
CA SER A 571 53.62 8.48 -8.32
C SER A 571 53.53 8.50 -6.79
N ALA A 572 54.54 9.11 -6.18
CA ALA A 572 54.71 9.33 -4.74
C ALA A 572 55.23 10.76 -4.53
N GLU A 573 54.99 11.35 -3.36
CA GLU A 573 55.93 12.28 -2.69
C GLU A 573 55.44 12.72 -1.29
N ALA A 574 56.36 13.27 -0.49
CA ALA A 574 56.19 14.11 0.71
C ALA A 574 55.43 13.59 1.97
N LEU A 575 56.21 13.31 3.02
CA LEU A 575 55.91 13.50 4.46
C LEU A 575 56.36 14.95 4.89
N PRO A 576 56.28 15.45 6.16
CA PRO A 576 55.81 14.85 7.43
C PRO A 576 54.95 15.77 8.37
N THR A 577 54.65 15.25 9.59
CA THR A 577 54.52 15.95 10.92
C THR A 577 53.40 16.96 11.22
N LEU A 578 52.71 16.74 12.35
CA LEU A 578 53.00 17.44 13.63
C LEU A 578 52.35 16.79 14.87
N GLU A 579 52.88 17.09 16.06
CA GLU A 579 52.48 16.54 17.37
C GLU A 579 51.73 17.56 18.25
N ARG A 580 51.02 17.08 19.30
CA ARG A 580 51.14 17.45 20.76
C ARG A 580 49.81 17.29 21.52
N GLY A 581 49.87 17.21 22.86
CA GLY A 581 48.73 17.70 23.68
C GLY A 581 48.27 16.95 24.95
N LEU A 582 49.08 16.12 25.63
CA LEU A 582 48.70 15.57 26.95
C LEU A 582 48.58 16.67 28.04
N ARG A 583 47.59 16.58 28.96
CA ARG A 583 47.81 16.52 30.44
C ARG A 583 46.55 16.46 31.36
N LYS A 584 46.67 15.56 32.37
CA LYS A 584 46.19 15.61 33.78
C LYS A 584 44.71 15.41 34.21
N ARG A 585 44.54 14.32 34.99
CA ARG A 585 43.59 14.05 36.12
C ARG A 585 44.30 14.37 37.48
N PRO A 586 43.78 14.14 38.73
CA PRO A 586 42.63 13.35 39.25
C PRO A 586 41.54 14.25 39.91
N ALA A 587 40.69 13.94 40.93
CA ALA A 587 40.49 12.83 41.91
C ALA A 587 38.97 12.66 42.25
N LEU A 588 38.40 11.64 42.94
CA LEU A 588 38.51 11.05 44.31
C LEU A 588 37.94 11.96 45.44
N ILE A 589 37.13 11.52 46.44
CA ILE A 589 36.65 10.16 46.82
C ILE A 589 35.33 10.16 47.67
N ASN A 590 34.55 9.05 47.59
CA ASN A 590 33.52 8.39 48.46
C ASN A 590 32.35 9.09 49.25
N ASP A 591 31.16 8.48 49.05
CA ASP A 591 30.18 7.86 49.99
C ASP A 591 29.67 8.51 51.29
N THR A 592 28.32 8.53 51.47
CA THR A 592 27.61 7.73 52.52
C THR A 592 26.07 7.72 52.36
N ASP A 593 25.44 6.62 52.82
CA ASP A 593 24.01 6.27 52.98
C ASP A 593 24.00 5.11 54.06
N PRO A 594 22.91 4.51 54.62
CA PRO A 594 21.46 4.66 54.35
C PRO A 594 20.51 4.61 55.60
N THR A 595 19.20 4.40 55.38
CA THR A 595 18.16 3.80 56.28
C THR A 595 17.64 4.62 57.52
N ASP A 596 16.44 4.40 58.11
CA ASP A 596 15.37 3.40 57.87
C ASP A 596 13.89 3.85 58.22
N LYS A 597 12.94 2.94 57.90
CA LYS A 597 11.44 2.87 58.07
C LYS A 597 10.76 3.44 59.35
N HIS A 598 9.48 3.88 59.24
CA HIS A 598 8.30 3.11 59.74
C HIS A 598 6.87 3.67 59.44
N ASP A 599 6.19 3.02 58.49
CA ASP A 599 4.78 2.54 58.41
C ASP A 599 3.68 2.92 59.47
N LYS A 600 2.50 3.48 59.05
CA LYS A 600 1.13 2.85 59.11
C LYS A 600 -0.15 3.73 58.92
N GLN A 601 -1.05 3.24 58.04
CA GLN A 601 -2.53 3.09 58.08
C GLN A 601 -3.59 4.26 58.25
N SER A 602 -4.45 4.36 57.22
CA SER A 602 -5.96 4.38 57.19
C SER A 602 -6.86 5.61 57.49
N ASP A 603 -7.90 5.73 56.63
CA ASP A 603 -9.28 6.25 56.80
C ASP A 603 -9.55 7.78 57.02
N GLN A 604 -10.76 8.34 56.76
CA GLN A 604 -11.80 8.14 55.71
C GLN A 604 -12.84 9.30 55.80
N VAL A 605 -13.38 9.80 54.67
CA VAL A 605 -14.53 10.77 54.51
C VAL A 605 -14.41 12.18 55.14
N VAL A 606 -14.53 13.24 54.32
CA VAL A 606 -15.58 14.32 54.34
C VAL A 606 -15.28 15.26 53.15
N VAL A 607 -16.07 15.18 52.06
CA VAL A 607 -16.02 16.15 50.94
C VAL A 607 -17.40 16.29 50.26
N ASP A 608 -18.25 17.22 50.71
CA ASP A 608 -19.51 17.52 50.00
C ASP A 608 -19.90 19.02 49.95
N GLU A 609 -19.66 19.80 51.02
CA GLU A 609 -20.16 21.19 51.09
C GLU A 609 -19.58 22.15 50.03
N VAL A 610 -18.34 21.90 49.56
CA VAL A 610 -17.60 22.79 48.65
C VAL A 610 -18.28 22.92 47.27
N ASN A 611 -19.07 21.93 46.84
CA ASN A 611 -19.70 21.94 45.52
C ASN A 611 -21.00 22.77 45.46
N ALA A 612 -21.77 22.83 46.55
CA ALA A 612 -23.06 23.54 46.59
C ALA A 612 -22.89 25.05 46.41
N GLU A 613 -21.92 25.66 47.10
CA GLU A 613 -21.68 27.10 47.05
C GLU A 613 -21.10 27.55 45.69
N ARG A 614 -20.35 26.68 45.01
CA ARG A 614 -19.82 26.93 43.66
C ARG A 614 -20.93 27.03 42.61
N LEU A 615 -21.97 26.20 42.72
CA LEU A 615 -23.17 26.27 41.86
C LEU A 615 -24.00 27.54 42.12
N ARG A 616 -24.23 27.90 43.39
CA ARG A 616 -24.95 29.13 43.79
C ARG A 616 -24.31 30.40 43.20
N ARG A 617 -22.97 30.46 43.15
CA ARG A 617 -22.22 31.60 42.58
C ARG A 617 -22.30 31.71 41.06
N MET A 618 -22.47 30.59 40.33
CA MET A 618 -22.65 30.65 38.86
C MET A 618 -24.03 31.20 38.49
N HIS A 619 -25.09 30.77 39.17
CA HIS A 619 -26.46 31.16 38.78
C HIS A 619 -26.72 32.67 38.96
N ARG A 620 -26.14 33.30 39.99
CA ARG A 620 -26.24 34.76 40.24
C ARG A 620 -25.53 35.64 39.20
N ARG A 621 -24.70 35.08 38.30
CA ARG A 621 -24.03 35.83 37.22
C ARG A 621 -24.78 35.82 35.88
N ALA A 622 -25.84 35.03 35.73
CA ALA A 622 -26.55 34.87 34.46
C ALA A 622 -27.61 35.96 34.16
N THR A 623 -27.99 36.78 35.15
CA THR A 623 -29.19 37.64 35.08
C THR A 623 -28.93 39.15 34.99
N LYS A 624 -27.67 39.58 34.80
CA LYS A 624 -27.32 41.01 34.62
C LYS A 624 -26.48 41.26 33.36
N SER A 625 -27.15 41.26 32.21
CA SER A 625 -26.69 41.95 31.00
C SER A 625 -27.91 42.38 30.17
N ARG A 626 -28.28 43.66 30.25
CA ARG A 626 -29.29 44.27 29.36
C ARG A 626 -28.56 44.94 28.19
N ASN A 627 -28.94 44.60 26.97
CA ASN A 627 -28.39 45.18 25.75
C ASN A 627 -29.20 46.45 25.35
N PRO A 628 -28.60 47.66 25.32
CA PRO A 628 -29.33 48.91 25.10
C PRO A 628 -29.42 49.30 23.61
N PHE A 629 -29.98 48.44 22.76
CA PHE A 629 -30.21 48.76 21.34
C PHE A 629 -31.49 48.09 20.78
N ARG A 630 -32.67 48.60 21.15
CA ARG A 630 -33.94 48.33 20.45
C ARG A 630 -35.06 49.32 20.83
N GLN A 631 -35.04 50.50 20.23
CA GLN A 631 -36.22 51.38 20.09
C GLN A 631 -36.15 52.13 18.76
N LEU A 632 -36.81 51.55 17.75
CA LEU A 632 -37.34 52.25 16.57
C LEU A 632 -38.21 51.24 15.79
N LEU A 633 -39.43 51.65 15.47
CA LEU A 633 -40.51 50.89 14.80
C LEU A 633 -41.11 49.73 15.64
N THR A 634 -42.38 49.93 16.01
CA THR A 634 -43.40 48.99 16.55
C THR A 634 -42.93 48.04 17.66
#